data_AF-A0AAP6LKE5-F1
#
_entry.id   AF-A0AAP6LKE5-F1
#
_cell.length_a   1.000
_cell.length_b   1.000
_cell.length_c   1.000
_cell.angle_alpha   90.00
_cell.angle_beta   90.00
_cell.angle_gamma   90.00
#
_symmetry.space_group_name_H-M   'P 1'
#
loop_
_entity.id
_entity.type
_entity.pdbx_description
1 polymer ?
#
loop_
_entity_poly.entity_id
_entity_poly.type
_entity_poly.pdbx_seq_one_letter_code
_entity_poly.pdbx_strand_id
1 'polypeptide(L)'
;MDSKTVFELRNEAKYLSGVEKLNKLNNALNISRQLYLEDSSDEWIQKAFAWVLIDLCKYYIADRKLNQAEVCFKELNTIDFQGYEDDIIENQKNFLRPKIDTNYSEVQKAEELSKNGKHQEALAIFKNLISQNRLTELHHEPYGWIIYRYIKAEESNLTSVEVRMFLRDYMKLKNERPSMLHSMILNFALNYSKKHNDFKFYNFFLLWNPVNLRHEDLQDGYKDGKDIPSLISRICREFVNSNTEINIDEFLSKIDLSKEIVLDFFRETNFWNIFNAHKENKFSELWNLFEQYNNNYSKYGQSKWHSEILNLAERFMKENDEWRFFNFLKNWNPENLRTDDWKETKKDEHIYKPLATKALKKAFQILKTQTSEQDLSWLIKPYETAIKLFPDDEWLLREKALLHFKNNELDLSIKIYKQLVLELADKHYVWQEFSDCIVSDNYLKTGMLSKALRLEKNEDFLGDIHLGLAKVLIKENMLDNALVELETYKKHREIKGWKLSPSFEELYQKTSSVKQSLKDNRELYKKYIPFAENFAYDDFDWTEVVLVDTWKDDKGKDRLAFTDGKTIEFAISKNRFEVLKQSELGQILKFKLHKQEIKKEVEAKFVWMGKTTITEHKYIPLIAEKSEKKHWEILEDTFAIVDYINKGKNIIHAITTGNKEVFFPQIKPELQIGDFVTAKSYIKKVKDENRTELRQIQKIDKGSVISKFQTQIAIVDRVNEQKQLFHFVISSKLQGIVKFTETSRRRFY
;
A
#
# COMPACT_ATOMS: atom_id res chain seq x y z
N MET A 1 47.80 33.22 16.81
CA MET A 1 48.05 34.63 16.41
C MET A 1 46.76 35.15 15.83
N ASP A 2 46.44 36.42 15.96
CA ASP A 2 45.16 37.01 15.53
C ASP A 2 45.35 37.99 14.34
N SER A 3 44.25 38.48 13.78
CA SER A 3 44.28 39.48 12.71
C SER A 3 45.02 40.77 13.14
N LYS A 4 44.99 41.13 14.43
CA LYS A 4 45.73 42.25 15.00
C LYS A 4 47.24 42.09 14.81
N THR A 5 47.77 40.89 15.06
CA THR A 5 49.18 40.55 14.82
C THR A 5 49.57 40.79 13.36
N VAL A 6 48.69 40.44 12.40
CA VAL A 6 48.92 40.71 10.96
C VAL A 6 48.99 42.22 10.69
N PHE A 7 48.07 43.00 11.25
CA PHE A 7 48.09 44.46 11.09
C PHE A 7 49.32 45.13 11.72
N GLU A 8 49.79 44.64 12.87
CA GLU A 8 51.04 45.09 13.51
C GLU A 8 52.25 44.85 12.60
N LEU A 9 52.39 43.64 12.05
CA LEU A 9 53.47 43.31 11.11
C LEU A 9 53.42 44.17 9.84
N ARG A 10 52.22 44.42 9.31
CA ARG A 10 52.04 45.36 8.18
C ARG A 10 52.47 46.78 8.53
N ASN A 11 52.11 47.25 9.74
CA ASN A 11 52.46 48.59 10.17
C ASN A 11 53.97 48.76 10.34
N GLU A 12 54.66 47.76 10.90
CA GLU A 12 56.12 47.73 10.97
C GLU A 12 56.77 47.75 9.58
N ALA A 13 56.21 46.98 8.63
CA ALA A 13 56.73 46.91 7.26
C ALA A 13 56.68 48.25 6.51
N LYS A 14 55.88 49.23 6.94
CA LYS A 14 55.82 50.57 6.31
C LYS A 14 57.15 51.32 6.40
N TYR A 15 57.90 51.11 7.47
CA TYR A 15 59.16 51.82 7.75
C TYR A 15 60.40 51.07 7.25
N LEU A 16 60.22 49.88 6.65
CA LEU A 16 61.29 49.06 6.11
C LEU A 16 61.43 49.25 4.59
N SER A 17 62.56 48.81 4.01
CA SER A 17 62.76 48.76 2.56
C SER A 17 63.50 47.47 2.15
N GLY A 18 63.49 47.16 0.85
CA GLY A 18 64.18 45.99 0.31
C GLY A 18 63.76 44.66 0.95
N VAL A 19 64.75 43.79 1.19
CA VAL A 19 64.54 42.41 1.68
C VAL A 19 63.89 42.37 3.07
N GLU A 20 64.19 43.33 3.95
CA GLU A 20 63.61 43.38 5.30
C GLU A 20 62.10 43.61 5.27
N LYS A 21 61.65 44.51 4.39
CA LYS A 21 60.22 44.75 4.14
C LYS A 21 59.54 43.50 3.58
N LEU A 22 60.17 42.85 2.60
CA LEU A 22 59.64 41.65 1.99
C LEU A 22 59.51 40.50 3.00
N ASN A 23 60.52 40.26 3.83
CA ASN A 23 60.48 39.23 4.87
C ASN A 23 59.35 39.48 5.88
N LYS A 24 59.15 40.75 6.27
CA LYS A 24 58.07 41.13 7.18
C LYS A 24 56.68 40.90 6.56
N LEU A 25 56.49 41.31 5.30
CA LEU A 25 55.23 41.09 4.58
C LEU A 25 54.95 39.60 4.32
N ASN A 26 55.98 38.80 4.02
CA ASN A 26 55.84 37.34 3.86
C ASN A 26 55.47 36.65 5.18
N ASN A 27 56.00 37.13 6.32
CA ASN A 27 55.57 36.64 7.62
C ASN A 27 54.09 36.97 7.88
N ALA A 28 53.68 38.21 7.61
CA ALA A 28 52.29 38.62 7.69
C ALA A 28 51.37 37.78 6.79
N LEU A 29 51.82 37.48 5.56
CA LEU A 29 51.09 36.68 4.58
C LEU A 29 50.87 35.25 5.06
N ASN A 30 51.92 34.62 5.61
CA ASN A 30 51.82 33.26 6.14
C ASN A 30 50.79 33.18 7.29
N ILE A 31 50.80 34.15 8.20
CA ILE A 31 49.86 34.21 9.31
C ILE A 31 48.44 34.47 8.79
N SER A 32 48.24 35.47 7.93
CA SER A 32 46.91 35.81 7.41
C SER A 32 46.29 34.70 6.56
N ARG A 33 47.12 33.96 5.79
CA ARG A 33 46.67 32.84 4.99
C ARG A 33 46.22 31.66 5.85
N GLN A 34 46.94 31.35 6.93
CA GLN A 34 46.51 30.31 7.88
C GLN A 34 45.21 30.69 8.57
N LEU A 35 45.09 31.95 9.02
CA LEU A 35 43.85 32.45 9.62
C LEU A 35 42.66 32.35 8.67
N TYR A 36 42.85 32.70 7.39
CA TYR A 36 41.79 32.59 6.39
C TYR A 36 41.39 31.14 6.07
N LEU A 37 42.31 30.18 6.22
CA LEU A 37 41.99 28.76 6.10
C LEU A 37 41.23 28.22 7.32
N GLU A 38 41.49 28.76 8.51
CA GLU A 38 40.81 28.38 9.75
C GLU A 38 39.40 28.98 9.85
N ASP A 39 39.26 30.26 9.48
CA ASP A 39 37.98 30.98 9.46
C ASP A 39 37.95 32.00 8.32
N SER A 40 37.47 31.56 7.15
CA SER A 40 37.31 32.40 5.97
C SER A 40 36.11 33.35 6.06
N SER A 41 35.30 33.29 7.11
CA SER A 41 34.07 34.10 7.28
C SER A 41 34.28 35.37 8.11
N ASP A 42 35.34 35.43 8.90
CA ASP A 42 35.66 36.61 9.72
C ASP A 42 36.14 37.79 8.86
N GLU A 43 35.42 38.91 8.98
CA GLU A 43 35.69 40.16 8.25
C GLU A 43 37.12 40.69 8.49
N TRP A 44 37.62 40.63 9.73
CA TRP A 44 38.94 41.15 10.06
C TRP A 44 40.06 40.25 9.53
N ILE A 45 39.84 38.93 9.47
CA ILE A 45 40.75 37.98 8.84
C ILE A 45 40.80 38.24 7.32
N GLN A 46 39.65 38.37 6.66
CA GLN A 46 39.55 38.72 5.23
C GLN A 46 40.29 40.02 4.91
N LYS A 47 40.03 41.08 5.69
CA LYS A 47 40.69 42.38 5.52
C LYS A 47 42.19 42.30 5.77
N ALA A 48 42.61 41.62 6.84
CA ALA A 48 44.02 41.45 7.15
C ALA A 48 44.76 40.77 5.99
N PHE A 49 44.19 39.69 5.45
CA PHE A 49 44.75 38.96 4.33
C PHE A 49 44.80 39.79 3.04
N ALA A 50 43.68 40.42 2.66
CA ALA A 50 43.58 41.26 1.47
C ALA A 50 44.60 42.40 1.49
N TRP A 51 44.75 43.07 2.63
CA TRP A 51 45.67 44.18 2.76
C TRP A 51 47.15 43.76 2.70
N VAL A 52 47.53 42.58 3.23
CA VAL A 52 48.89 42.05 3.06
C VAL A 52 49.17 41.81 1.57
N LEU A 53 48.22 41.21 0.85
CA LEU A 53 48.35 40.96 -0.59
C LEU A 53 48.46 42.26 -1.39
N ILE A 54 47.68 43.30 -1.05
CA ILE A 54 47.79 44.64 -1.64
C ILE A 54 49.19 45.22 -1.44
N ASP A 55 49.74 45.12 -0.23
CA ASP A 55 51.07 45.65 0.07
C ASP A 55 52.18 44.89 -0.67
N LEU A 56 52.05 43.57 -0.80
CA LEU A 56 52.94 42.74 -1.61
C LEU A 56 52.84 43.07 -3.10
N CYS A 57 51.64 43.25 -3.64
CA CYS A 57 51.44 43.73 -5.02
C CYS A 57 52.19 45.05 -5.25
N LYS A 58 52.01 46.04 -4.36
CA LYS A 58 52.69 47.34 -4.46
C LYS A 58 54.22 47.20 -4.38
N TYR A 59 54.71 46.33 -3.48
CA TYR A 59 56.14 46.04 -3.36
C TYR A 59 56.69 45.44 -4.65
N TYR A 60 56.05 44.42 -5.20
CA TYR A 60 56.52 43.74 -6.40
C TYR A 60 56.41 44.59 -7.66
N ILE A 61 55.39 45.46 -7.77
CA ILE A 61 55.29 46.46 -8.85
C ILE A 61 56.48 47.42 -8.77
N ALA A 62 56.82 47.93 -7.58
CA ALA A 62 57.95 48.83 -7.40
C ALA A 62 59.30 48.15 -7.74
N ASP A 63 59.42 46.86 -7.44
CA ASP A 63 60.61 46.03 -7.72
C ASP A 63 60.63 45.43 -9.14
N ARG A 64 59.71 45.84 -10.02
CA ARG A 64 59.53 45.34 -11.41
C ARG A 64 59.35 43.82 -11.53
N LYS A 65 58.86 43.19 -10.46
CA LYS A 65 58.57 41.75 -10.34
C LYS A 65 57.10 41.46 -10.62
N LEU A 66 56.67 41.74 -11.85
CA LEU A 66 55.25 41.68 -12.23
C LEU A 66 54.64 40.29 -12.09
N ASN A 67 55.40 39.22 -12.33
CA ASN A 67 54.91 37.84 -12.14
C ASN A 67 54.52 37.58 -10.68
N GLN A 68 55.33 38.05 -9.73
CA GLN A 68 55.02 37.92 -8.30
C GLN A 68 53.87 38.83 -7.89
N ALA A 69 53.77 40.04 -8.46
CA ALA A 69 52.61 40.90 -8.26
C ALA A 69 51.33 40.25 -8.80
N GLU A 70 51.38 39.58 -9.95
CA GLU A 70 50.25 38.83 -10.52
C GLU A 70 49.82 37.67 -9.61
N VAL A 71 50.77 36.92 -9.04
CA VAL A 71 50.46 35.85 -8.08
C VAL A 71 49.71 36.39 -6.87
N CYS A 72 50.21 37.46 -6.24
CA CYS A 72 49.52 38.09 -5.11
C CYS A 72 48.16 38.68 -5.50
N PHE A 73 48.06 39.26 -6.70
CA PHE A 73 46.80 39.85 -7.19
C PHE A 73 45.75 38.79 -7.51
N LYS A 74 46.15 37.63 -8.02
CA LYS A 74 45.25 36.48 -8.20
C LYS A 74 44.70 36.00 -6.86
N GLU A 75 45.56 35.81 -5.88
CA GLU A 75 45.16 35.41 -4.53
C GLU A 75 44.27 36.47 -3.85
N LEU A 76 44.50 37.75 -4.11
CA LEU A 76 43.65 38.84 -3.63
C LEU A 76 42.23 38.77 -4.21
N ASN A 77 42.10 38.32 -5.46
CA ASN A 77 40.80 38.19 -6.12
C ASN A 77 40.04 36.92 -5.71
N THR A 78 40.67 35.98 -5.00
CA THR A 78 39.99 34.78 -4.47
C THR A 78 39.37 34.97 -3.09
N ILE A 79 39.54 36.15 -2.47
CA ILE A 79 38.95 36.45 -1.16
C ILE A 79 37.46 36.75 -1.36
N ASP A 80 36.61 35.92 -0.75
CA ASP A 80 35.16 36.12 -0.70
C ASP A 80 34.81 36.97 0.52
N PHE A 81 34.28 38.17 0.29
CA PHE A 81 33.85 39.09 1.34
C PHE A 81 32.39 38.86 1.77
N GLN A 82 31.79 37.70 1.47
CA GLN A 82 30.49 37.26 2.00
C GLN A 82 29.36 38.31 1.91
N GLY A 83 29.34 39.06 0.82
CA GLY A 83 28.29 40.05 0.52
C GLY A 83 28.49 41.45 1.09
N TYR A 84 29.63 41.78 1.72
CA TYR A 84 30.01 43.17 1.99
C TYR A 84 31.16 43.59 1.06
N GLU A 85 30.94 44.61 0.22
CA GLU A 85 32.02 45.18 -0.60
C GLU A 85 32.80 46.22 0.22
N ASP A 86 34.08 45.98 0.48
CA ASP A 86 34.98 47.01 1.00
C ASP A 86 35.44 47.89 -0.18
N ASP A 87 34.74 49.01 -0.39
CA ASP A 87 35.03 49.97 -1.45
C ASP A 87 36.50 50.38 -1.51
N ILE A 88 37.20 50.40 -0.37
CA ILE A 88 38.62 50.80 -0.32
C ILE A 88 39.48 49.70 -0.95
N ILE A 89 39.26 48.44 -0.57
CA ILE A 89 39.98 47.29 -1.13
C ILE A 89 39.68 47.16 -2.63
N GLU A 90 38.43 47.34 -3.04
CA GLU A 90 38.05 47.26 -4.45
C GLU A 90 38.68 48.39 -5.28
N ASN A 91 38.72 49.61 -4.75
CA ASN A 91 39.47 50.71 -5.36
C ASN A 91 40.98 50.42 -5.44
N GLN A 92 41.56 49.73 -4.45
CA GLN A 92 42.95 49.27 -4.54
C GLN A 92 43.13 48.22 -5.65
N LYS A 93 42.22 47.25 -5.78
CA LYS A 93 42.28 46.27 -6.87
C LYS A 93 42.23 46.96 -8.24
N ASN A 94 41.30 47.92 -8.41
CA ASN A 94 41.17 48.72 -9.63
C ASN A 94 42.43 49.54 -9.95
N PHE A 95 43.09 50.08 -8.92
CA PHE A 95 44.36 50.80 -9.08
C PHE A 95 45.54 49.88 -9.43
N LEU A 96 45.58 48.68 -8.86
CA LEU A 96 46.66 47.71 -9.06
C LEU A 96 46.57 47.02 -10.43
N ARG A 97 45.35 46.68 -10.87
CA ARG A 97 45.10 45.91 -12.09
C ARG A 97 45.84 46.42 -13.34
N PRO A 98 45.73 47.70 -13.76
CA PRO A 98 46.43 48.21 -14.95
C PRO A 98 47.96 48.25 -14.82
N LYS A 99 48.51 48.15 -13.59
CA LYS A 99 49.95 48.16 -13.32
C LYS A 99 50.56 46.77 -13.31
N ILE A 100 49.73 45.76 -13.08
CA ILE A 100 50.11 44.35 -13.03
C ILE A 100 49.85 43.69 -14.38
N ASP A 101 48.68 43.94 -14.97
CA ASP A 101 48.27 43.41 -16.26
C ASP A 101 48.72 44.34 -17.40
N THR A 102 49.78 43.94 -18.12
CA THR A 102 50.31 44.67 -19.28
C THR A 102 49.36 44.72 -20.47
N ASN A 103 48.30 43.89 -20.48
CA ASN A 103 47.31 43.81 -21.55
C ASN A 103 45.98 44.45 -21.17
N TYR A 104 45.86 45.04 -19.97
CA TYR A 104 44.61 45.56 -19.42
C TYR A 104 43.86 46.49 -20.37
N SER A 105 44.57 47.44 -21.01
CA SER A 105 43.96 48.39 -21.94
C SER A 105 43.42 47.72 -23.21
N GLU A 106 44.09 46.69 -23.73
CA GLU A 106 43.63 45.96 -24.91
C GLU A 106 42.41 45.10 -24.58
N VAL A 107 42.38 44.49 -23.39
CA VAL A 107 41.25 43.70 -22.88
C VAL A 107 40.02 44.59 -22.64
N GLN A 108 40.18 45.75 -21.99
CA GLN A 108 39.09 46.72 -21.79
C GLN A 108 38.50 47.17 -23.13
N LYS A 109 39.36 47.50 -24.10
CA LYS A 109 38.91 47.84 -25.46
C LYS A 109 38.12 46.70 -26.11
N ALA A 110 38.56 45.46 -25.97
CA ALA A 110 37.83 44.30 -26.50
C ALA A 110 36.48 44.09 -25.81
N GLU A 111 36.39 44.31 -24.50
CA GLU A 111 35.13 44.25 -23.77
C GLU A 111 34.14 45.33 -24.22
N GLU A 112 34.59 46.57 -24.38
CA GLU A 112 33.77 47.68 -24.89
C GLU A 112 33.27 47.39 -26.31
N LEU A 113 34.16 46.95 -27.21
CA LEU A 113 33.78 46.55 -28.57
C LEU A 113 32.72 45.46 -28.56
N SER A 114 32.90 44.44 -27.71
CA SER A 114 31.94 43.34 -27.59
C SER A 114 30.61 43.76 -26.97
N LYS A 115 30.60 44.64 -25.96
CA LYS A 115 29.35 45.20 -25.40
C LYS A 115 28.60 46.05 -26.44
N ASN A 116 29.32 46.69 -27.37
CA ASN A 116 28.76 47.52 -28.44
C ASN A 116 28.44 46.73 -29.74
N GLY A 117 28.39 45.40 -29.70
CA GLY A 117 28.01 44.56 -30.85
C GLY A 117 29.14 44.29 -31.87
N LYS A 118 30.33 44.87 -31.68
CA LYS A 118 31.50 44.66 -32.56
C LYS A 118 32.28 43.41 -32.15
N HIS A 119 31.59 42.27 -32.13
CA HIS A 119 32.10 41.03 -31.56
C HIS A 119 33.32 40.44 -32.31
N GLN A 120 33.36 40.57 -33.65
CA GLN A 120 34.49 40.09 -34.46
C GLN A 120 35.78 40.86 -34.18
N GLU A 121 35.70 42.19 -34.05
CA GLU A 121 36.83 43.05 -33.68
C GLU A 121 37.35 42.70 -32.28
N ALA A 122 36.43 42.48 -31.32
CA ALA A 122 36.78 42.04 -29.97
C ALA A 122 37.48 40.66 -29.97
N LEU A 123 36.98 39.70 -30.74
CA LEU A 123 37.62 38.40 -30.90
C LEU A 123 39.00 38.49 -31.55
N ALA A 124 39.20 39.40 -32.52
CA ALA A 124 40.49 39.60 -33.17
C ALA A 124 41.57 40.05 -32.17
N ILE A 125 41.21 40.90 -31.20
CA ILE A 125 42.12 41.29 -30.11
C ILE A 125 42.55 40.07 -29.30
N PHE A 126 41.61 39.22 -28.87
CA PHE A 126 41.93 38.02 -28.09
C PHE A 126 42.70 36.97 -28.90
N LYS A 127 42.41 36.80 -30.21
CA LYS A 127 43.21 35.95 -31.10
C LYS A 127 44.67 36.41 -31.17
N ASN A 128 44.91 37.73 -31.23
CA ASN A 128 46.25 38.29 -31.21
C ASN A 128 46.96 38.10 -29.84
N LEU A 129 46.24 38.25 -28.73
CA LEU A 129 46.79 37.95 -27.40
C LEU A 129 47.20 36.47 -27.26
N ILE A 130 46.40 35.55 -27.81
CA ILE A 130 46.70 34.12 -27.82
C ILE A 130 47.92 33.81 -28.69
N SER A 131 48.00 34.35 -29.92
CA SER A 131 49.12 34.07 -30.83
C SER A 131 50.47 34.59 -30.30
N GLN A 132 50.44 35.63 -29.47
CA GLN A 132 51.61 36.21 -28.81
C GLN A 132 51.89 35.60 -27.43
N ASN A 133 51.13 34.58 -27.00
CA ASN A 133 51.22 33.96 -25.68
C ASN A 133 51.10 34.97 -24.50
N ARG A 134 50.29 36.02 -24.69
CA ARG A 134 50.05 37.10 -23.71
C ARG A 134 48.75 36.89 -22.92
N LEU A 135 47.93 35.89 -23.28
CA LEU A 135 46.69 35.58 -22.58
C LEU A 135 46.98 34.87 -21.24
N THR A 136 46.78 35.56 -20.12
CA THR A 136 46.82 34.99 -18.77
C THR A 136 45.42 34.73 -18.21
N GLU A 137 45.35 34.07 -17.06
CA GLU A 137 44.09 33.75 -16.36
C GLU A 137 43.26 34.99 -16.00
N LEU A 138 43.90 36.16 -15.84
CA LEU A 138 43.20 37.43 -15.58
C LEU A 138 42.25 37.85 -16.71
N HIS A 139 42.47 37.36 -17.93
CA HIS A 139 41.67 37.72 -19.10
C HIS A 139 40.65 36.66 -19.49
N HIS A 140 40.63 35.51 -18.82
CA HIS A 140 39.76 34.38 -19.16
C HIS A 140 38.27 34.74 -19.05
N GLU A 141 37.86 35.45 -18.00
CA GLU A 141 36.46 35.86 -17.82
C GLU A 141 36.01 36.87 -18.90
N PRO A 142 36.74 37.98 -19.17
CA PRO A 142 36.46 38.85 -20.31
C PRO A 142 36.40 38.11 -21.65
N TYR A 143 37.35 37.20 -21.91
CA TYR A 143 37.35 36.44 -23.15
C TYR A 143 36.12 35.54 -23.28
N GLY A 144 35.75 34.86 -22.20
CA GLY A 144 34.57 34.01 -22.17
C GLY A 144 33.27 34.78 -22.43
N TRP A 145 33.12 35.99 -21.88
CA TRP A 145 31.98 36.87 -22.21
C TRP A 145 31.95 37.26 -23.68
N ILE A 146 33.12 37.51 -24.29
CA ILE A 146 33.22 37.83 -25.72
C ILE A 146 32.84 36.61 -26.57
N ILE A 147 33.33 35.42 -26.22
CA ILE A 147 32.91 34.16 -26.86
C ILE A 147 31.39 34.02 -26.79
N TYR A 148 30.81 34.12 -25.59
CA TYR A 148 29.36 33.98 -25.38
C TYR A 148 28.55 34.97 -26.22
N ARG A 149 28.90 36.26 -26.21
CA ARG A 149 28.17 37.29 -26.97
C ARG A 149 28.29 37.05 -28.48
N TYR A 150 29.47 36.65 -28.96
CA TYR A 150 29.68 36.34 -30.37
C TYR A 150 28.83 35.16 -30.84
N ILE A 151 28.95 34.00 -30.17
CA ILE A 151 28.20 32.80 -30.60
C ILE A 151 26.69 32.97 -30.50
N LYS A 152 26.23 33.81 -29.56
CA LYS A 152 24.82 34.16 -29.43
C LYS A 152 24.32 35.09 -30.55
N ALA A 153 25.10 36.10 -30.91
CA ALA A 153 24.74 37.05 -31.97
C ALA A 153 24.79 36.40 -33.36
N GLU A 154 25.76 35.52 -33.59
CA GLU A 154 26.04 34.91 -34.89
C GLU A 154 25.58 33.44 -35.00
N GLU A 155 24.68 32.98 -34.12
CA GLU A 155 24.23 31.55 -34.06
C GLU A 155 23.82 31.03 -35.44
N SER A 156 23.06 31.82 -36.21
CA SER A 156 22.55 31.45 -37.54
C SER A 156 23.62 31.51 -38.64
N ASN A 157 24.71 32.22 -38.42
CA ASN A 157 25.77 32.46 -39.41
C ASN A 157 26.98 31.53 -39.22
N LEU A 158 27.14 30.98 -38.01
CA LEU A 158 28.22 30.06 -37.68
C LEU A 158 27.86 28.61 -38.06
N THR A 159 28.85 27.88 -38.56
CA THR A 159 28.74 26.44 -38.72
C THR A 159 28.75 25.73 -37.37
N SER A 160 28.17 24.54 -37.31
CA SER A 160 28.17 23.73 -36.08
C SER A 160 29.59 23.39 -35.58
N VAL A 161 30.56 23.27 -36.49
CA VAL A 161 31.97 23.10 -36.13
C VAL A 161 32.51 24.34 -35.42
N GLU A 162 32.24 25.54 -35.93
CA GLU A 162 32.70 26.79 -35.32
C GLU A 162 32.10 27.00 -33.94
N VAL A 163 30.79 26.80 -33.76
CA VAL A 163 30.15 26.91 -32.45
C VAL A 163 30.78 25.93 -31.45
N ARG A 164 30.99 24.67 -31.84
CA ARG A 164 31.66 23.69 -30.98
C ARG A 164 33.11 24.05 -30.67
N MET A 165 33.83 24.66 -31.61
CA MET A 165 35.18 25.16 -31.36
C MET A 165 35.17 26.26 -30.30
N PHE A 166 34.27 27.23 -30.39
CA PHE A 166 34.13 28.28 -29.38
C PHE A 166 33.75 27.74 -28.00
N LEU A 167 32.81 26.80 -27.94
CA LEU A 167 32.44 26.14 -26.67
C LEU A 167 33.62 25.37 -26.08
N ARG A 168 34.38 24.63 -26.89
CA ARG A 168 35.61 23.96 -26.46
C ARG A 168 36.66 24.95 -25.95
N ASP A 169 36.84 26.06 -26.67
CA ASP A 169 37.83 27.07 -26.32
C ASP A 169 37.44 27.77 -25.00
N TYR A 170 36.14 28.03 -24.78
CA TYR A 170 35.62 28.46 -23.48
C TYR A 170 35.90 27.44 -22.37
N MET A 171 35.69 26.15 -22.61
CA MET A 171 35.94 25.11 -21.59
C MET A 171 37.41 25.03 -21.16
N LYS A 172 38.36 25.44 -22.01
CA LYS A 172 39.79 25.54 -21.68
C LYS A 172 40.15 26.76 -20.82
N LEU A 173 39.26 27.74 -20.73
CA LEU A 173 39.45 28.90 -19.87
C LEU A 173 39.31 28.48 -18.41
N LYS A 174 40.11 29.13 -17.55
CA LYS A 174 40.10 28.98 -16.10
C LYS A 174 39.45 30.19 -15.43
N ASN A 175 38.29 30.58 -15.95
CA ASN A 175 37.47 31.60 -15.33
C ASN A 175 36.74 31.04 -14.10
N GLU A 176 36.23 31.91 -13.23
CA GLU A 176 35.54 31.51 -12.00
C GLU A 176 34.29 30.68 -12.29
N ARG A 177 34.10 29.61 -11.52
CA ARG A 177 32.98 28.66 -11.63
C ARG A 177 32.59 28.18 -10.22
N PRO A 178 31.30 28.12 -9.88
CA PRO A 178 30.15 28.50 -10.70
C PRO A 178 30.06 30.02 -10.94
N SER A 179 29.51 30.46 -12.08
CA SER A 179 29.39 31.91 -12.40
C SER A 179 28.27 32.17 -13.40
N MET A 180 27.80 33.43 -13.48
CA MET A 180 26.75 33.83 -14.43
C MET A 180 27.13 33.52 -15.88
N LEU A 181 28.37 33.80 -16.27
CA LEU A 181 28.85 33.45 -17.60
C LEU A 181 28.76 31.95 -17.85
N HIS A 182 29.15 31.13 -16.88
CA HIS A 182 29.13 29.68 -17.01
C HIS A 182 27.70 29.13 -17.19
N SER A 183 26.72 29.63 -16.44
CA SER A 183 25.29 29.31 -16.64
C SER A 183 24.78 29.79 -18.01
N MET A 184 25.21 30.97 -18.46
CA MET A 184 24.81 31.52 -19.76
C MET A 184 25.34 30.69 -20.93
N ILE A 185 26.57 30.16 -20.82
CA ILE A 185 27.13 29.21 -21.79
C ILE A 185 26.32 27.91 -21.81
N LEU A 186 25.95 27.37 -20.65
CA LEU A 186 25.13 26.15 -20.58
C LEU A 186 23.74 26.37 -21.19
N ASN A 187 23.08 27.48 -20.85
CA ASN A 187 21.78 27.83 -21.41
C ASN A 187 21.84 28.07 -22.94
N PHE A 188 22.95 28.62 -23.45
CA PHE A 188 23.18 28.70 -24.90
C PHE A 188 23.30 27.30 -25.50
N ALA A 189 24.15 26.44 -24.94
CA ALA A 189 24.34 25.06 -25.42
C ALA A 189 23.03 24.24 -25.43
N LEU A 190 22.20 24.41 -24.40
CA LEU A 190 20.85 23.81 -24.32
C LEU A 190 19.93 24.27 -25.45
N ASN A 191 19.90 25.57 -25.75
CA ASN A 191 19.03 26.07 -26.80
C ASN A 191 19.58 25.71 -28.19
N TYR A 192 20.90 25.62 -28.32
CA TYR A 192 21.58 25.18 -29.53
C TYR A 192 21.26 23.71 -29.85
N SER A 193 21.29 22.82 -28.85
CA SER A 193 21.04 21.38 -29.06
C SER A 193 19.70 21.08 -29.71
N LYS A 194 18.67 21.88 -29.39
CA LYS A 194 17.30 21.74 -29.93
C LYS A 194 17.20 21.84 -31.44
N LYS A 195 18.15 22.53 -32.08
CA LYS A 195 18.17 22.76 -33.53
C LYS A 195 19.30 21.98 -34.21
N HIS A 196 20.22 21.40 -33.45
CA HIS A 196 21.48 20.86 -33.95
C HIS A 196 21.75 19.46 -33.37
N ASN A 197 21.18 18.43 -34.01
CA ASN A 197 21.29 17.02 -33.57
C ASN A 197 22.73 16.47 -33.57
N ASP A 198 23.64 17.11 -34.29
CA ASP A 198 25.06 16.76 -34.32
C ASP A 198 25.81 17.22 -33.05
N PHE A 199 25.25 18.17 -32.30
CA PHE A 199 25.77 18.61 -31.02
C PHE A 199 25.32 17.67 -29.88
N LYS A 200 26.26 16.88 -29.36
CA LYS A 200 26.01 15.93 -28.25
C LYS A 200 25.91 16.65 -26.91
N PHE A 201 24.73 17.19 -26.61
CA PHE A 201 24.52 18.05 -25.45
C PHE A 201 24.82 17.37 -24.11
N TYR A 202 24.46 16.10 -23.92
CA TYR A 202 24.78 15.39 -22.68
C TYR A 202 26.29 15.29 -22.43
N ASN A 203 27.08 14.97 -23.46
CA ASN A 203 28.54 14.93 -23.34
C ASN A 203 29.11 16.32 -23.01
N PHE A 204 28.55 17.37 -23.62
CA PHE A 204 28.92 18.74 -23.29
C PHE A 204 28.55 19.10 -21.84
N PHE A 205 27.36 18.71 -21.36
CA PHE A 205 26.93 18.95 -19.99
C PHE A 205 27.83 18.27 -18.96
N LEU A 206 28.26 17.04 -19.23
CA LEU A 206 29.24 16.35 -18.39
C LEU A 206 30.60 17.06 -18.39
N LEU A 207 31.08 17.50 -19.56
CA LEU A 207 32.32 18.27 -19.68
C LEU A 207 32.23 19.62 -18.97
N TRP A 208 31.06 20.27 -19.04
CA TRP A 208 30.74 21.53 -18.35
C TRP A 208 30.78 21.38 -16.82
N ASN A 209 30.63 20.15 -16.32
CA ASN A 209 30.59 19.75 -14.92
C ASN A 209 29.35 20.27 -14.16
N PRO A 210 28.32 19.43 -13.96
CA PRO A 210 27.05 19.83 -13.34
C PRO A 210 27.15 20.38 -11.92
N VAL A 211 28.25 20.10 -11.20
CA VAL A 211 28.53 20.68 -9.88
C VAL A 211 28.63 22.22 -9.94
N ASN A 212 28.87 22.79 -11.14
CA ASN A 212 28.90 24.23 -11.35
C ASN A 212 27.51 24.86 -11.60
N LEU A 213 26.40 24.13 -11.45
CA LEU A 213 25.06 24.73 -11.46
C LEU A 213 24.93 25.70 -10.29
N ARG A 214 24.48 26.92 -10.57
CA ARG A 214 24.18 27.89 -9.51
C ARG A 214 22.83 27.59 -8.87
N HIS A 215 22.61 28.15 -7.69
CA HIS A 215 21.32 28.11 -7.01
C HIS A 215 20.16 28.56 -7.92
N GLU A 216 20.35 29.61 -8.72
CA GLU A 216 19.34 30.11 -9.67
C GLU A 216 19.11 29.18 -10.87
N ASP A 217 20.07 28.32 -11.22
CA ASP A 217 19.91 27.35 -12.30
C ASP A 217 19.03 26.15 -11.88
N LEU A 218 18.91 25.93 -10.56
CA LEU A 218 18.16 24.84 -9.94
C LEU A 218 16.71 25.23 -9.60
N GLN A 219 16.39 26.52 -9.60
CA GLN A 219 15.08 27.04 -9.21
C GLN A 219 14.33 27.68 -10.36
N ASP A 220 13.01 27.64 -10.29
CA ASP A 220 12.15 28.33 -11.25
C ASP A 220 12.31 29.84 -11.09
N GLY A 221 12.40 30.53 -12.21
CA GLY A 221 12.44 31.99 -12.28
C GLY A 221 11.06 32.58 -12.54
N TYR A 222 10.95 33.89 -12.38
CA TYR A 222 9.75 34.64 -12.73
C TYR A 222 10.11 35.85 -13.59
N LYS A 223 9.44 36.01 -14.74
CA LYS A 223 9.64 37.16 -15.62
C LYS A 223 8.36 37.51 -16.37
N ASP A 224 8.02 38.80 -16.41
CA ASP A 224 6.91 39.34 -17.20
C ASP A 224 5.57 38.63 -16.98
N GLY A 225 5.26 38.28 -15.71
CA GLY A 225 4.01 37.58 -15.38
C GLY A 225 4.02 36.07 -15.61
N LYS A 226 5.16 35.49 -16.03
CA LYS A 226 5.28 34.07 -16.39
C LYS A 226 6.36 33.38 -15.58
N ASP A 227 6.03 32.18 -15.12
CA ASP A 227 7.01 31.26 -14.54
C ASP A 227 7.94 30.75 -15.64
N ILE A 228 9.23 30.82 -15.37
CA ILE A 228 10.29 30.28 -16.22
C ILE A 228 10.83 29.04 -15.53
N PRO A 229 10.66 27.85 -16.11
CA PRO A 229 11.22 26.64 -15.52
C PRO A 229 12.74 26.75 -15.35
N SER A 230 13.24 26.18 -14.25
CA SER A 230 14.67 26.13 -13.94
C SER A 230 15.50 25.61 -15.10
N LEU A 231 16.78 26.03 -15.17
CA LEU A 231 17.67 25.59 -16.23
C LEU A 231 17.82 24.06 -16.19
N ILE A 232 17.94 23.47 -14.99
CA ILE A 232 18.04 22.01 -14.83
C ILE A 232 16.77 21.28 -15.30
N SER A 233 15.57 21.79 -15.02
CA SER A 233 14.31 21.21 -15.51
C SER A 233 14.25 21.23 -17.04
N ARG A 234 14.65 22.35 -17.65
CA ARG A 234 14.72 22.48 -19.12
C ARG A 234 15.76 21.56 -19.75
N ILE A 235 16.88 21.29 -19.07
CA ILE A 235 17.90 20.32 -19.48
C ILE A 235 17.34 18.90 -19.45
N CYS A 236 16.71 18.49 -18.35
CA CYS A 236 16.09 17.16 -18.23
C CYS A 236 15.02 16.95 -19.31
N ARG A 237 14.20 17.97 -19.58
CA ARG A 237 13.21 17.95 -20.67
C ARG A 237 13.85 17.71 -22.03
N GLU A 238 14.94 18.43 -22.33
CA GLU A 238 15.62 18.30 -23.61
C GLU A 238 16.22 16.90 -23.80
N PHE A 239 16.77 16.32 -22.74
CA PHE A 239 17.28 14.96 -22.76
C PHE A 239 16.21 13.91 -23.09
N VAL A 240 15.01 14.06 -22.54
CA VAL A 240 13.87 13.20 -22.90
C VAL A 240 13.47 13.42 -24.36
N ASN A 241 13.30 14.67 -24.78
CA ASN A 241 12.80 14.99 -26.13
C ASN A 241 13.77 14.60 -27.25
N SER A 242 15.06 14.63 -26.98
CA SER A 242 16.11 14.18 -27.91
C SER A 242 16.38 12.68 -27.83
N ASN A 243 15.68 11.94 -26.96
CA ASN A 243 15.91 10.52 -26.66
C ASN A 243 17.40 10.23 -26.36
N THR A 244 18.02 11.09 -25.57
CA THR A 244 19.44 10.97 -25.21
C THR A 244 19.63 9.85 -24.19
N GLU A 245 20.58 8.95 -24.44
CA GLU A 245 20.97 7.91 -23.48
C GLU A 245 21.76 8.52 -22.32
N ILE A 246 21.26 8.33 -21.09
CA ILE A 246 21.78 8.97 -19.89
C ILE A 246 21.96 7.94 -18.78
N ASN A 247 23.10 8.01 -18.10
CA ASN A 247 23.29 7.36 -16.82
C ASN A 247 22.60 8.20 -15.73
N ILE A 248 21.32 7.91 -15.48
CA ILE A 248 20.50 8.68 -14.54
C ILE A 248 21.09 8.64 -13.12
N ASP A 249 21.66 7.51 -12.67
CA ASP A 249 22.26 7.41 -11.33
C ASP A 249 23.47 8.35 -11.18
N GLU A 250 24.34 8.39 -12.19
CA GLU A 250 25.46 9.34 -12.23
C GLU A 250 24.96 10.79 -12.34
N PHE A 251 23.96 11.06 -13.17
CA PHE A 251 23.37 12.39 -13.32
C PHE A 251 22.82 12.90 -11.99
N LEU A 252 22.00 12.10 -11.30
CA LEU A 252 21.41 12.45 -10.01
C LEU A 252 22.46 12.74 -8.93
N SER A 253 23.62 12.08 -8.97
CA SER A 253 24.69 12.31 -7.99
C SER A 253 25.40 13.67 -8.10
N LYS A 254 25.22 14.38 -9.23
CA LYS A 254 25.92 15.64 -9.53
C LYS A 254 25.03 16.89 -9.43
N ILE A 255 23.75 16.73 -9.11
CA ILE A 255 22.79 17.83 -9.00
C ILE A 255 22.46 18.07 -7.52
N ASP A 256 22.58 19.32 -7.07
CA ASP A 256 22.25 19.71 -5.70
C ASP A 256 20.73 19.91 -5.50
N LEU A 257 19.97 18.86 -5.77
CA LEU A 257 18.54 18.75 -5.54
C LEU A 257 18.22 17.34 -5.06
N SER A 258 17.10 17.14 -4.36
CA SER A 258 16.64 15.79 -4.03
C SER A 258 16.45 14.97 -5.31
N LYS A 259 16.82 13.69 -5.28
CA LYS A 259 16.75 12.80 -6.44
C LYS A 259 15.34 12.74 -7.03
N GLU A 260 14.33 12.78 -6.16
CA GLU A 260 12.91 12.73 -6.49
C GLU A 260 12.49 13.91 -7.37
N ILE A 261 12.87 15.13 -7.01
CA ILE A 261 12.58 16.35 -7.80
C ILE A 261 13.19 16.24 -9.20
N VAL A 262 14.46 15.85 -9.28
CA VAL A 262 15.17 15.76 -10.56
C VAL A 262 14.57 14.67 -11.45
N LEU A 263 14.27 13.50 -10.89
CA LEU A 263 13.58 12.41 -11.59
C LEU A 263 12.22 12.86 -12.13
N ASP A 264 11.48 13.66 -11.36
CA ASP A 264 10.17 14.14 -11.77
C ASP A 264 10.23 15.09 -12.98
N PHE A 265 11.33 15.82 -13.20
CA PHE A 265 11.51 16.59 -14.45
C PHE A 265 11.54 15.68 -15.69
N PHE A 266 12.17 14.50 -15.59
CA PHE A 266 12.15 13.50 -16.66
C PHE A 266 10.76 12.87 -16.81
N ARG A 267 10.14 12.44 -15.70
CA ARG A 267 8.85 11.74 -15.71
C ARG A 267 7.71 12.62 -16.20
N GLU A 268 7.68 13.88 -15.78
CA GLU A 268 6.73 14.88 -16.28
C GLU A 268 6.83 15.06 -17.80
N THR A 269 8.06 15.17 -18.32
CA THR A 269 8.25 15.32 -19.77
C THR A 269 7.77 14.08 -20.52
N ASN A 270 8.06 12.88 -20.02
CA ASN A 270 7.53 11.63 -20.60
C ASN A 270 5.99 11.59 -20.58
N PHE A 271 5.36 12.00 -19.48
CA PHE A 271 3.91 12.09 -19.40
C PHE A 271 3.34 12.98 -20.51
N TRP A 272 3.90 14.17 -20.71
CA TRP A 272 3.42 15.09 -21.75
C TRP A 272 3.65 14.54 -23.16
N ASN A 273 4.78 13.88 -23.41
CA ASN A 273 5.06 13.24 -24.70
C ASN A 273 4.05 12.12 -24.99
N ILE A 274 3.77 11.25 -24.02
CA ILE A 274 2.74 10.19 -24.13
C ILE A 274 1.36 10.80 -24.37
N PHE A 275 0.98 11.80 -23.57
CA PHE A 275 -0.32 12.46 -23.69
C PHE A 275 -0.51 13.11 -25.07
N ASN A 276 0.50 13.82 -25.56
CA ASN A 276 0.45 14.49 -26.86
C ASN A 276 0.46 13.50 -28.02
N ALA A 277 1.26 12.43 -27.96
CA ALA A 277 1.25 11.37 -28.98
C ALA A 277 -0.14 10.74 -29.12
N HIS A 278 -0.84 10.48 -28.02
CA HIS A 278 -2.23 10.03 -28.06
C HIS A 278 -3.16 11.10 -28.65
N LYS A 279 -3.06 12.35 -28.19
CA LYS A 279 -3.89 13.48 -28.68
C LYS A 279 -3.74 13.71 -30.19
N GLU A 280 -2.55 13.46 -30.73
CA GLU A 280 -2.20 13.61 -32.15
C GLU A 280 -2.41 12.32 -32.97
N ASN A 281 -2.97 11.26 -32.36
CA ASN A 281 -3.19 9.94 -32.98
C ASN A 281 -1.92 9.24 -33.51
N LYS A 282 -0.75 9.53 -32.91
CA LYS A 282 0.54 8.89 -33.25
C LYS A 282 0.75 7.59 -32.46
N PHE A 283 -0.09 6.58 -32.70
CA PHE A 283 -0.12 5.36 -31.86
C PHE A 283 1.17 4.54 -31.87
N SER A 284 1.89 4.47 -33.01
CA SER A 284 3.18 3.77 -33.06
C SER A 284 4.21 4.41 -32.11
N GLU A 285 4.26 5.75 -32.11
CA GLU A 285 5.11 6.53 -31.20
C GLU A 285 4.63 6.39 -29.75
N LEU A 286 3.32 6.46 -29.51
CA LEU A 286 2.71 6.31 -28.19
C LEU A 286 3.15 5.02 -27.48
N TRP A 287 3.12 3.88 -28.17
CA TRP A 287 3.49 2.60 -27.57
C TRP A 287 4.98 2.53 -27.26
N ASN A 288 5.82 3.03 -28.16
CA ASN A 288 7.25 3.12 -27.94
C ASN A 288 7.58 4.03 -26.73
N LEU A 289 6.86 5.14 -26.54
CA LEU A 289 7.06 6.03 -25.39
C LEU A 289 6.75 5.34 -24.05
N PHE A 290 5.70 4.50 -23.96
CA PHE A 290 5.43 3.71 -22.76
C PHE A 290 6.53 2.68 -22.47
N GLU A 291 7.04 1.99 -23.50
CA GLU A 291 8.13 1.02 -23.37
C GLU A 291 9.43 1.69 -22.91
N GLN A 292 9.82 2.79 -23.56
CA GLN A 292 10.98 3.60 -23.18
C GLN A 292 10.86 4.10 -21.74
N TYR A 293 9.67 4.57 -21.35
CA TYR A 293 9.43 5.02 -19.99
C TYR A 293 9.71 3.91 -18.96
N ASN A 294 9.14 2.72 -19.18
CA ASN A 294 9.30 1.61 -18.25
C ASN A 294 10.76 1.16 -18.13
N ASN A 295 11.46 1.06 -19.26
CA ASN A 295 12.87 0.66 -19.29
C ASN A 295 13.77 1.62 -18.52
N ASN A 296 13.47 2.92 -18.61
CA ASN A 296 14.34 3.95 -18.06
C ASN A 296 13.98 4.35 -16.63
N TYR A 297 12.69 4.34 -16.24
CA TYR A 297 12.23 5.06 -15.03
C TYR A 297 11.50 4.22 -13.97
N SER A 298 11.09 2.98 -14.27
CA SER A 298 10.33 2.14 -13.31
C SER A 298 11.13 1.73 -12.07
N LYS A 299 12.46 1.66 -12.18
CA LYS A 299 13.33 1.30 -11.05
C LYS A 299 13.51 2.40 -10.01
N TYR A 300 13.09 3.64 -10.29
CA TYR A 300 13.33 4.79 -9.41
C TYR A 300 12.16 5.10 -8.46
N GLY A 301 11.41 4.08 -8.05
CA GLY A 301 10.36 4.22 -7.03
C GLY A 301 9.15 5.06 -7.46
N GLN A 302 8.27 5.28 -6.50
CA GLN A 302 6.99 5.97 -6.66
C GLN A 302 7.13 7.49 -6.81
N SER A 303 6.24 8.12 -7.60
CA SER A 303 6.07 9.59 -7.67
C SER A 303 4.70 9.93 -8.26
N LYS A 304 4.28 11.20 -8.16
CA LYS A 304 3.04 11.67 -8.79
C LYS A 304 3.04 11.38 -10.29
N TRP A 305 4.13 11.72 -10.98
CA TRP A 305 4.22 11.54 -12.44
C TRP A 305 4.30 10.06 -12.84
N HIS A 306 4.89 9.21 -12.00
CA HIS A 306 4.87 7.76 -12.23
C HIS A 306 3.43 7.22 -12.18
N SER A 307 2.62 7.61 -11.20
CA SER A 307 1.19 7.30 -11.13
C SER A 307 0.40 7.86 -12.31
N GLU A 308 0.67 9.09 -12.74
CA GLU A 308 -0.03 9.69 -13.89
C GLU A 308 0.26 8.94 -15.21
N ILE A 309 1.44 8.36 -15.38
CA ILE A 309 1.75 7.52 -16.54
C ILE A 309 0.95 6.20 -16.49
N LEU A 310 0.81 5.58 -15.31
CA LEU A 310 -0.10 4.44 -15.15
C LEU A 310 -1.55 4.82 -15.47
N ASN A 311 -1.99 6.01 -15.06
CA ASN A 311 -3.32 6.53 -15.37
C ASN A 311 -3.52 6.72 -16.89
N LEU A 312 -2.52 7.19 -17.63
CA LEU A 312 -2.58 7.24 -19.09
C LEU A 312 -2.64 5.84 -19.71
N ALA A 313 -1.80 4.91 -19.26
CA ALA A 313 -1.81 3.54 -19.76
C ALA A 313 -3.16 2.85 -19.52
N GLU A 314 -3.73 3.00 -18.32
CA GLU A 314 -5.04 2.45 -17.97
C GLU A 314 -6.14 3.02 -18.88
N ARG A 315 -6.07 4.31 -19.23
CA ARG A 315 -7.07 4.95 -20.10
C ARG A 315 -6.89 4.64 -21.58
N PHE A 316 -5.66 4.54 -22.06
CA PHE A 316 -5.34 4.44 -23.49
C PHE A 316 -5.22 3.00 -23.99
N MET A 317 -4.76 2.08 -23.14
CA MET A 317 -4.68 0.65 -23.49
C MET A 317 -6.04 -0.01 -23.22
N LYS A 318 -6.95 0.14 -24.18
CA LYS A 318 -8.32 -0.40 -24.16
C LYS A 318 -8.68 -1.00 -25.51
N GLU A 319 -9.81 -1.71 -25.57
CA GLU A 319 -10.34 -2.29 -26.82
C GLU A 319 -9.26 -3.18 -27.49
N ASN A 320 -8.90 -2.91 -28.75
CA ASN A 320 -7.93 -3.70 -29.50
C ASN A 320 -6.48 -3.61 -28.96
N ASP A 321 -6.18 -2.61 -28.11
CA ASP A 321 -4.86 -2.41 -27.50
C ASP A 321 -4.82 -2.79 -26.01
N GLU A 322 -5.92 -3.33 -25.45
CA GLU A 322 -5.98 -3.69 -24.02
C GLU A 322 -4.91 -4.71 -23.63
N TRP A 323 -4.57 -5.64 -24.53
CA TRP A 323 -3.55 -6.67 -24.30
C TRP A 323 -2.17 -6.11 -23.90
N ARG A 324 -1.85 -4.87 -24.31
CA ARG A 324 -0.58 -4.20 -23.99
C ARG A 324 -0.45 -3.88 -22.50
N PHE A 325 -1.57 -3.66 -21.82
CA PHE A 325 -1.60 -3.17 -20.45
C PHE A 325 -0.95 -4.13 -19.46
N PHE A 326 -1.09 -5.44 -19.67
CA PHE A 326 -0.53 -6.44 -18.76
C PHE A 326 1.00 -6.36 -18.68
N ASN A 327 1.67 -6.35 -19.84
CA ASN A 327 3.12 -6.23 -19.93
C ASN A 327 3.60 -4.84 -19.50
N PHE A 328 2.83 -3.80 -19.84
CA PHE A 328 3.10 -2.45 -19.34
C PHE A 328 3.09 -2.41 -17.82
N LEU A 329 2.03 -2.89 -17.16
CA LEU A 329 1.89 -2.83 -15.70
C LEU A 329 3.00 -3.63 -15.00
N LYS A 330 3.34 -4.82 -15.53
CA LYS A 330 4.47 -5.63 -15.03
C LYS A 330 5.77 -4.83 -15.02
N ASN A 331 6.09 -4.18 -16.14
CA ASN A 331 7.33 -3.41 -16.30
C ASN A 331 7.27 -2.02 -15.65
N TRP A 332 6.08 -1.46 -15.44
CA TRP A 332 5.85 -0.25 -14.67
C TRP A 332 6.15 -0.48 -13.17
N ASN A 333 6.04 -1.74 -12.73
CA ASN A 333 6.23 -2.23 -11.36
C ASN A 333 5.14 -1.73 -10.38
N PRO A 334 4.06 -2.50 -10.14
CA PRO A 334 2.96 -2.10 -9.26
C PRO A 334 3.36 -1.91 -7.80
N GLU A 335 4.57 -2.30 -7.37
CA GLU A 335 5.08 -1.94 -6.05
C GLU A 335 5.30 -0.44 -5.88
N ASN A 336 5.36 0.32 -6.98
CA ASN A 336 5.48 1.79 -6.96
C ASN A 336 4.13 2.52 -6.81
N LEU A 337 3.03 1.80 -6.54
CA LEU A 337 1.73 2.43 -6.26
C LEU A 337 1.78 3.25 -4.96
N ARG A 338 1.44 4.54 -5.06
CA ARG A 338 1.40 5.48 -3.93
C ARG A 338 0.18 5.25 -3.06
N THR A 339 0.24 5.71 -1.82
CA THR A 339 -0.93 5.72 -0.91
C THR A 339 -2.15 6.42 -1.51
N ASP A 340 -1.95 7.42 -2.36
CA ASP A 340 -3.03 8.13 -3.05
C ASP A 340 -3.63 7.34 -4.22
N ASP A 341 -2.89 6.40 -4.83
CA ASP A 341 -3.39 5.54 -5.91
C ASP A 341 -4.43 4.52 -5.41
N TRP A 342 -4.46 4.30 -4.10
CA TRP A 342 -5.41 3.44 -3.39
C TRP A 342 -6.65 4.18 -2.88
N LYS A 343 -6.75 5.50 -3.08
CA LYS A 343 -7.90 6.30 -2.64
C LYS A 343 -8.84 6.56 -3.81
N GLU A 344 -10.13 6.68 -3.51
CA GLU A 344 -11.10 7.19 -4.47
C GLU A 344 -10.78 8.64 -4.81
N THR A 345 -11.02 9.01 -6.07
CA THR A 345 -10.88 10.39 -6.52
C THR A 345 -12.25 10.97 -6.82
N LYS A 346 -12.52 12.17 -6.32
CA LYS A 346 -13.75 12.90 -6.61
C LYS A 346 -13.46 13.94 -7.68
N LYS A 347 -14.23 13.91 -8.76
CA LYS A 347 -14.21 14.95 -9.78
C LYS A 347 -15.65 15.30 -10.12
N ASP A 348 -16.02 16.55 -9.84
CA ASP A 348 -17.39 17.05 -9.87
C ASP A 348 -18.32 16.18 -9.01
N GLU A 349 -19.43 15.70 -9.56
CA GLU A 349 -20.39 14.80 -8.88
C GLU A 349 -19.99 13.31 -8.95
N HIS A 350 -18.88 12.97 -9.62
CA HIS A 350 -18.50 11.58 -9.86
C HIS A 350 -17.40 11.12 -8.90
N ILE A 351 -17.61 9.93 -8.31
CA ILE A 351 -16.62 9.22 -7.51
C ILE A 351 -15.98 8.15 -8.39
N TYR A 352 -14.67 8.26 -8.60
CA TYR A 352 -13.89 7.31 -9.37
C TYR A 352 -13.17 6.34 -8.44
N LYS A 353 -13.21 5.06 -8.83
CA LYS A 353 -12.48 3.99 -8.14
C LYS A 353 -10.97 4.26 -8.11
N PRO A 354 -10.26 3.77 -7.08
CA PRO A 354 -8.80 3.93 -6.98
C PRO A 354 -8.06 3.46 -8.23
N LEU A 355 -7.00 4.18 -8.61
CA LEU A 355 -6.17 3.83 -9.77
C LEU A 355 -5.59 2.41 -9.63
N ALA A 356 -5.11 2.07 -8.44
CA ALA A 356 -4.59 0.74 -8.12
C ALA A 356 -5.62 -0.36 -8.39
N THR A 357 -6.86 -0.20 -7.89
CA THR A 357 -7.94 -1.17 -8.10
C THR A 357 -8.32 -1.31 -9.57
N LYS A 358 -8.36 -0.20 -10.33
CA LYS A 358 -8.60 -0.24 -11.78
C LYS A 358 -7.50 -1.01 -12.52
N ALA A 359 -6.24 -0.74 -12.18
CA ALA A 359 -5.09 -1.40 -12.79
C ALA A 359 -5.07 -2.90 -12.50
N LEU A 360 -5.26 -3.33 -11.24
CA LEU A 360 -5.32 -4.75 -10.88
C LEU A 360 -6.47 -5.48 -11.59
N LYS A 361 -7.66 -4.88 -11.60
CA LYS A 361 -8.83 -5.45 -12.29
C LYS A 361 -8.58 -5.61 -13.78
N LYS A 362 -8.03 -4.59 -14.45
CA LYS A 362 -7.72 -4.66 -15.89
C LYS A 362 -6.67 -5.73 -16.18
N ALA A 363 -5.59 -5.78 -15.40
CA ALA A 363 -4.57 -6.83 -15.54
C ALA A 363 -5.17 -8.23 -15.38
N PHE A 364 -6.05 -8.42 -14.39
CA PHE A 364 -6.71 -9.72 -14.17
C PHE A 364 -7.70 -10.10 -15.28
N GLN A 365 -8.43 -9.12 -15.84
CA GLN A 365 -9.31 -9.36 -16.98
C GLN A 365 -8.54 -9.84 -18.21
N ILE A 366 -7.37 -9.25 -18.48
CA ILE A 366 -6.48 -9.69 -19.56
C ILE A 366 -5.94 -11.11 -19.30
N LEU A 367 -5.60 -11.42 -18.05
CA LEU A 367 -5.14 -12.77 -17.66
C LEU A 367 -6.17 -13.88 -17.88
N LYS A 368 -7.47 -13.55 -17.93
CA LYS A 368 -8.52 -14.56 -18.21
C LYS A 368 -8.52 -15.02 -19.66
N THR A 369 -8.07 -14.18 -20.59
CA THR A 369 -8.06 -14.50 -22.03
C THR A 369 -6.71 -15.05 -22.49
N GLN A 370 -5.64 -14.84 -21.71
CA GLN A 370 -4.32 -15.39 -22.00
C GLN A 370 -4.17 -16.84 -21.52
N THR A 371 -3.57 -17.67 -22.37
CA THR A 371 -3.33 -19.10 -22.12
C THR A 371 -1.85 -19.44 -21.91
N SER A 372 -0.94 -18.48 -22.07
CA SER A 372 0.50 -18.70 -21.91
C SER A 372 0.91 -18.83 -20.44
N GLU A 373 1.74 -19.82 -20.13
CA GLU A 373 2.43 -19.91 -18.85
C GLU A 373 3.36 -18.71 -18.67
N GLN A 374 3.18 -17.97 -17.58
CA GLN A 374 3.99 -16.82 -17.24
C GLN A 374 4.01 -16.64 -15.72
N ASP A 375 5.13 -16.14 -15.19
CA ASP A 375 5.26 -15.82 -13.77
C ASP A 375 4.37 -14.62 -13.40
N LEU A 376 3.38 -14.85 -12.52
CA LEU A 376 2.44 -13.87 -11.99
C LEU A 376 2.79 -13.40 -10.57
N SER A 377 3.93 -13.82 -10.03
CA SER A 377 4.33 -13.50 -8.64
C SER A 377 4.38 -11.99 -8.37
N TRP A 378 4.70 -11.20 -9.39
CA TRP A 378 4.73 -9.73 -9.33
C TRP A 378 3.36 -9.08 -9.01
N LEU A 379 2.24 -9.77 -9.22
CA LEU A 379 0.90 -9.29 -8.85
C LEU A 379 0.54 -9.60 -7.38
N ILE A 380 1.18 -10.59 -6.75
CA ILE A 380 0.76 -11.09 -5.43
C ILE A 380 0.84 -10.00 -4.36
N LYS A 381 1.95 -9.27 -4.26
CA LYS A 381 2.14 -8.20 -3.27
C LYS A 381 1.17 -7.01 -3.46
N PRO A 382 0.91 -6.54 -4.70
CA PRO A 382 -0.19 -5.61 -4.96
C PRO A 382 -1.56 -6.11 -4.47
N TYR A 383 -1.91 -7.39 -4.71
CA TYR A 383 -3.15 -7.98 -4.20
C TYR A 383 -3.18 -8.06 -2.67
N GLU A 384 -2.07 -8.36 -2.01
CA GLU A 384 -1.98 -8.33 -0.55
C GLU A 384 -2.23 -6.94 0.03
N THR A 385 -1.68 -5.92 -0.63
CA THR A 385 -1.94 -4.52 -0.28
C THR A 385 -3.42 -4.18 -0.47
N ALA A 386 -4.01 -4.60 -1.59
CA ALA A 386 -5.43 -4.40 -1.88
C ALA A 386 -6.33 -5.06 -0.82
N ILE A 387 -6.09 -6.33 -0.48
CA ILE A 387 -6.86 -7.08 0.53
C ILE A 387 -6.74 -6.43 1.92
N LYS A 388 -5.55 -5.93 2.28
CA LYS A 388 -5.36 -5.23 3.55
C LYS A 388 -6.17 -3.92 3.63
N LEU A 389 -6.27 -3.20 2.51
CA LEU A 389 -7.01 -1.93 2.43
C LEU A 389 -8.53 -2.14 2.25
N PHE A 390 -8.93 -3.24 1.61
CA PHE A 390 -10.31 -3.59 1.31
C PHE A 390 -10.64 -5.02 1.77
N PRO A 391 -10.62 -5.29 3.10
CA PRO A 391 -10.77 -6.64 3.64
C PRO A 391 -12.14 -7.28 3.38
N ASP A 392 -13.16 -6.46 3.10
CA ASP A 392 -14.52 -6.91 2.81
C ASP A 392 -14.73 -7.25 1.31
N ASP A 393 -13.73 -7.03 0.45
CA ASP A 393 -13.82 -7.36 -0.98
C ASP A 393 -13.32 -8.78 -1.26
N GLU A 394 -14.25 -9.73 -1.21
CA GLU A 394 -14.01 -11.15 -1.48
C GLU A 394 -13.48 -11.42 -2.89
N TRP A 395 -13.70 -10.52 -3.86
CA TRP A 395 -13.17 -10.67 -5.21
C TRP A 395 -11.65 -10.58 -5.23
N LEU A 396 -11.06 -9.67 -4.46
CA LEU A 396 -9.60 -9.56 -4.37
C LEU A 396 -8.97 -10.84 -3.84
N LEU A 397 -9.60 -11.45 -2.82
CA LEU A 397 -9.14 -12.71 -2.25
C LEU A 397 -9.27 -13.87 -3.25
N ARG A 398 -10.39 -13.95 -3.98
CA ARG A 398 -10.58 -14.93 -5.05
C ARG A 398 -9.60 -14.76 -6.21
N GLU A 399 -9.38 -13.53 -6.66
CA GLU A 399 -8.44 -13.24 -7.75
C GLU A 399 -7.01 -13.62 -7.34
N LYS A 400 -6.61 -13.36 -6.09
CA LYS A 400 -5.34 -13.85 -5.53
C LYS A 400 -5.24 -15.38 -5.55
N ALA A 401 -6.30 -16.11 -5.18
CA ALA A 401 -6.31 -17.58 -5.24
C ALA A 401 -6.08 -18.08 -6.67
N LEU A 402 -6.76 -17.46 -7.65
CA LEU A 402 -6.59 -17.78 -9.07
C LEU A 402 -5.19 -17.46 -9.59
N LEU A 403 -4.52 -16.42 -9.07
CA LEU A 403 -3.12 -16.15 -9.37
C LEU A 403 -2.19 -17.25 -8.85
N HIS A 404 -2.34 -17.65 -7.59
CA HIS A 404 -1.57 -18.77 -7.01
C HIS A 404 -1.81 -20.07 -7.79
N PHE A 405 -3.06 -20.37 -8.15
CA PHE A 405 -3.40 -21.51 -9.00
C PHE A 405 -2.67 -21.46 -10.35
N LYS A 406 -2.68 -20.31 -11.04
CA LYS A 406 -1.98 -20.12 -12.32
C LYS A 406 -0.44 -20.22 -12.19
N ASN A 407 0.11 -19.86 -11.03
CA ASN A 407 1.52 -20.05 -10.68
C ASN A 407 1.87 -21.49 -10.25
N ASN A 408 0.91 -22.42 -10.26
CA ASN A 408 1.06 -23.78 -9.74
C ASN A 408 1.39 -23.84 -8.23
N GLU A 409 1.02 -22.80 -7.48
CA GLU A 409 1.16 -22.70 -6.01
C GLU A 409 -0.12 -23.23 -5.33
N LEU A 410 -0.42 -24.51 -5.55
CA LEU A 410 -1.70 -25.11 -5.20
C LEU A 410 -2.03 -25.02 -3.70
N ASP A 411 -1.07 -25.21 -2.81
CA ASP A 411 -1.29 -25.15 -1.36
C ASP A 411 -1.76 -23.77 -0.90
N LEU A 412 -1.19 -22.70 -1.48
CA LEU A 412 -1.60 -21.32 -1.18
C LEU A 412 -3.00 -21.05 -1.72
N SER A 413 -3.31 -21.52 -2.93
CA SER A 413 -4.65 -21.42 -3.50
C SER A 413 -5.68 -22.17 -2.65
N ILE A 414 -5.40 -23.42 -2.27
CA ILE A 414 -6.25 -24.25 -1.40
C ILE A 414 -6.54 -23.54 -0.09
N LYS A 415 -5.51 -22.98 0.57
CA LYS A 415 -5.67 -22.24 1.82
C LYS A 415 -6.63 -21.06 1.67
N ILE A 416 -6.54 -20.32 0.56
CA ILE A 416 -7.44 -19.20 0.30
C ILE A 416 -8.85 -19.71 -0.01
N TYR A 417 -9.01 -20.77 -0.80
CA TYR A 417 -10.34 -21.32 -1.08
C TYR A 417 -11.04 -21.86 0.16
N LYS A 418 -10.31 -22.46 1.12
CA LYS A 418 -10.85 -22.81 2.45
C LYS A 418 -11.40 -21.60 3.19
N GLN A 419 -10.77 -20.43 3.06
CA GLN A 419 -11.29 -19.18 3.63
C GLN A 419 -12.51 -18.67 2.86
N LEU A 420 -12.47 -18.69 1.52
CA LEU A 420 -13.57 -18.20 0.67
C LEU A 420 -14.86 -18.98 0.90
N VAL A 421 -14.81 -20.30 1.08
CA VAL A 421 -16.02 -21.10 1.32
C VAL A 421 -16.69 -20.80 2.66
N LEU A 422 -16.04 -20.11 3.61
CA LEU A 422 -16.70 -19.72 4.86
C LEU A 422 -17.82 -18.69 4.64
N GLU A 423 -17.61 -17.79 3.68
CA GLU A 423 -18.57 -16.73 3.33
C GLU A 423 -19.36 -17.07 2.04
N LEU A 424 -18.70 -17.71 1.07
CA LEU A 424 -19.23 -17.98 -0.27
C LEU A 424 -19.59 -19.46 -0.51
N ALA A 425 -19.85 -20.25 0.55
CA ALA A 425 -20.23 -21.66 0.44
C ALA A 425 -21.45 -21.93 -0.46
N ASP A 426 -22.31 -20.94 -0.69
CA ASP A 426 -23.51 -21.04 -1.53
C ASP A 426 -23.23 -20.77 -3.02
N LYS A 427 -22.01 -20.34 -3.38
CA LYS A 427 -21.63 -20.04 -4.77
C LYS A 427 -21.00 -21.25 -5.45
N HIS A 428 -21.59 -21.70 -6.55
CA HIS A 428 -21.12 -22.87 -7.30
C HIS A 428 -19.69 -22.71 -7.82
N TYR A 429 -19.34 -21.53 -8.34
CA TYR A 429 -18.03 -21.29 -8.96
C TYR A 429 -16.86 -21.40 -7.95
N VAL A 430 -17.08 -21.09 -6.67
CA VAL A 430 -16.03 -21.22 -5.64
C VAL A 430 -15.67 -22.69 -5.46
N TRP A 431 -16.66 -23.58 -5.40
CA TRP A 431 -16.44 -25.02 -5.31
C TRP A 431 -15.84 -25.61 -6.58
N GLN A 432 -16.23 -25.12 -7.75
CA GLN A 432 -15.62 -25.50 -9.02
C GLN A 432 -14.12 -25.16 -9.04
N GLU A 433 -13.77 -23.89 -8.78
CA GLU A 433 -12.38 -23.44 -8.80
C GLU A 433 -11.54 -24.11 -7.70
N PHE A 434 -12.14 -24.35 -6.53
CA PHE A 434 -11.48 -25.11 -5.47
C PHE A 434 -11.15 -26.54 -5.94
N SER A 435 -12.05 -27.17 -6.70
CA SER A 435 -11.81 -28.50 -7.29
C SER A 435 -10.67 -28.53 -8.31
N ASP A 436 -10.41 -27.41 -8.98
CA ASP A 436 -9.30 -27.30 -9.94
C ASP A 436 -7.94 -27.34 -9.24
N CYS A 437 -7.88 -26.87 -7.99
CA CYS A 437 -6.68 -26.94 -7.17
C CYS A 437 -6.34 -28.38 -6.72
N ILE A 438 -7.28 -29.32 -6.83
CA ILE A 438 -7.11 -30.72 -6.43
C ILE A 438 -6.65 -31.56 -7.62
N VAL A 439 -5.43 -32.10 -7.54
CA VAL A 439 -4.78 -32.85 -8.63
C VAL A 439 -4.86 -34.36 -8.44
N SER A 440 -4.57 -34.86 -7.23
CA SER A 440 -4.37 -36.29 -6.96
C SER A 440 -5.56 -37.00 -6.31
N ASP A 441 -6.53 -36.26 -5.76
CA ASP A 441 -7.68 -36.82 -5.07
C ASP A 441 -8.96 -36.68 -5.91
N ASN A 442 -9.28 -37.74 -6.65
CA ASN A 442 -10.49 -37.80 -7.47
C ASN A 442 -11.78 -37.85 -6.63
N TYR A 443 -11.76 -38.41 -5.40
CA TYR A 443 -12.93 -38.43 -4.52
C TYR A 443 -13.30 -37.02 -4.09
N LEU A 444 -12.28 -36.26 -3.67
CA LEU A 444 -12.43 -34.88 -3.25
C LEU A 444 -12.90 -33.99 -4.41
N LYS A 445 -12.28 -34.14 -5.58
CA LYS A 445 -12.65 -33.42 -6.80
C LYS A 445 -14.09 -33.72 -7.23
N THR A 446 -14.49 -35.00 -7.25
CA THR A 446 -15.87 -35.42 -7.51
C THR A 446 -16.82 -34.78 -6.49
N GLY A 447 -16.45 -34.73 -5.21
CA GLY A 447 -17.25 -34.10 -4.16
C GLY A 447 -17.46 -32.60 -4.38
N MET A 448 -16.40 -31.86 -4.72
CA MET A 448 -16.45 -30.41 -4.94
C MET A 448 -17.27 -30.05 -6.19
N LEU A 449 -17.07 -30.78 -7.30
CA LEU A 449 -17.86 -30.58 -8.53
C LEU A 449 -19.33 -30.95 -8.32
N SER A 450 -19.61 -32.05 -7.61
CA SER A 450 -20.97 -32.43 -7.20
C SER A 450 -21.63 -31.34 -6.34
N LYS A 451 -20.87 -30.72 -5.44
CA LYS A 451 -21.35 -29.62 -4.60
C LYS A 451 -21.71 -28.41 -5.45
N ALA A 452 -20.87 -28.04 -6.42
CA ALA A 452 -21.14 -26.95 -7.36
C ALA A 452 -22.44 -27.19 -8.16
N LEU A 453 -22.61 -28.38 -8.75
CA LEU A 453 -23.83 -28.78 -9.47
C LEU A 453 -25.09 -28.79 -8.60
N ARG A 454 -24.96 -29.00 -7.29
CA ARG A 454 -26.10 -28.98 -6.37
C ARG A 454 -26.52 -27.57 -5.95
N LEU A 455 -25.61 -26.60 -6.04
CA LEU A 455 -25.85 -25.21 -5.62
C LEU A 455 -26.53 -24.38 -6.72
N GLU A 456 -26.10 -24.55 -7.97
CA GLU A 456 -26.64 -23.83 -9.12
C GLU A 456 -27.63 -24.69 -9.90
N LYS A 457 -28.70 -24.07 -10.41
CA LYS A 457 -29.75 -24.74 -11.18
C LYS A 457 -29.82 -24.27 -12.63
N ASN A 458 -29.20 -23.13 -12.93
CA ASN A 458 -29.13 -22.63 -14.29
C ASN A 458 -27.98 -23.29 -15.05
N GLU A 459 -28.34 -24.21 -15.94
CA GLU A 459 -27.44 -24.96 -16.83
C GLU A 459 -26.56 -24.08 -17.72
N ASP A 460 -26.89 -22.80 -17.93
CA ASP A 460 -26.05 -21.84 -18.67
C ASP A 460 -24.65 -21.67 -18.04
N PHE A 461 -24.51 -21.95 -16.74
CA PHE A 461 -23.24 -21.82 -16.01
C PHE A 461 -22.58 -23.15 -15.65
N LEU A 462 -23.24 -24.29 -15.90
CA LEU A 462 -22.80 -25.59 -15.39
C LEU A 462 -21.99 -26.43 -16.39
N GLY A 463 -21.90 -25.99 -17.64
CA GLY A 463 -21.32 -26.79 -18.72
C GLY A 463 -19.91 -27.32 -18.42
N ASP A 464 -19.00 -26.45 -17.98
CA ASP A 464 -17.62 -26.83 -17.67
C ASP A 464 -17.53 -27.73 -16.43
N ILE A 465 -18.46 -27.57 -15.48
CA ILE A 465 -18.56 -28.41 -14.28
C ILE A 465 -18.99 -29.83 -14.66
N HIS A 466 -19.97 -29.98 -15.56
CA HIS A 466 -20.38 -31.29 -16.10
C HIS A 466 -19.23 -32.01 -16.80
N LEU A 467 -18.50 -31.31 -17.68
CA LEU A 467 -17.35 -31.89 -18.37
C LEU A 467 -16.22 -32.26 -17.39
N GLY A 468 -15.95 -31.39 -16.41
CA GLY A 468 -14.98 -31.64 -15.36
C GLY A 468 -15.33 -32.89 -14.54
N LEU A 469 -16.60 -33.04 -14.14
CA LEU A 469 -17.06 -34.18 -13.37
C LEU A 469 -17.03 -35.46 -14.20
N ALA A 470 -17.51 -35.43 -15.45
CA ALA A 470 -17.45 -36.57 -16.35
C ALA A 470 -16.01 -37.07 -16.54
N LYS A 471 -15.05 -36.15 -16.70
CA LYS A 471 -13.62 -36.49 -16.82
C LYS A 471 -13.09 -37.23 -15.60
N VAL A 472 -13.46 -36.81 -14.39
CA VAL A 472 -13.03 -37.48 -13.15
C VAL A 472 -13.73 -38.83 -12.99
N LEU A 473 -15.03 -38.91 -13.29
CA LEU A 473 -15.79 -40.16 -13.23
C LEU A 473 -15.26 -41.22 -14.21
N ILE A 474 -14.84 -40.82 -15.41
CA ILE A 474 -14.20 -41.75 -16.37
C ILE A 474 -12.89 -42.30 -15.82
N LYS A 475 -12.07 -41.46 -15.16
CA LYS A 475 -10.82 -41.93 -14.51
C LYS A 475 -11.08 -42.96 -13.41
N GLU A 476 -12.18 -42.80 -12.67
CA GLU A 476 -12.64 -43.74 -11.64
C GLU A 476 -13.48 -44.91 -12.20
N ASN A 477 -13.52 -45.08 -13.52
CA ASN A 477 -14.30 -46.11 -14.22
C ASN A 477 -15.82 -46.09 -13.93
N MET A 478 -16.36 -44.93 -13.54
CA MET A 478 -17.78 -44.69 -13.30
C MET A 478 -18.47 -44.19 -14.59
N LEU A 479 -18.39 -44.99 -15.65
CA LEU A 479 -18.75 -44.59 -17.02
C LEU A 479 -20.24 -44.23 -17.20
N ASP A 480 -21.17 -44.94 -16.55
CA ASP A 480 -22.61 -44.65 -16.64
C ASP A 480 -22.94 -43.29 -16.00
N ASN A 481 -22.35 -42.99 -14.83
CA ASN A 481 -22.47 -41.68 -14.20
C ASN A 481 -21.85 -40.56 -15.06
N ALA A 482 -20.70 -40.82 -15.70
CA ALA A 482 -20.09 -39.85 -16.60
C ALA A 482 -20.99 -39.56 -17.82
N LEU A 483 -21.61 -40.60 -18.38
CA LEU A 483 -22.55 -40.46 -19.50
C LEU A 483 -23.76 -39.60 -19.13
N VAL A 484 -24.31 -39.74 -17.91
CA VAL A 484 -25.40 -38.87 -17.41
C VAL A 484 -25.01 -37.37 -17.46
N GLU A 485 -23.79 -37.01 -17.03
CA GLU A 485 -23.32 -35.62 -17.05
C GLU A 485 -23.14 -35.11 -18.48
N LEU A 486 -22.56 -35.94 -19.35
CA LEU A 486 -22.31 -35.60 -20.75
C LEU A 486 -23.63 -35.42 -21.52
N GLU A 487 -24.63 -36.28 -21.31
CA GLU A 487 -25.94 -36.12 -21.94
C GLU A 487 -26.69 -34.88 -21.44
N THR A 488 -26.53 -34.54 -20.15
CA THR A 488 -27.08 -33.30 -19.58
C THR A 488 -26.46 -32.07 -20.27
N TYR A 489 -25.13 -32.03 -20.37
CA TYR A 489 -24.40 -31.00 -21.09
C TYR A 489 -24.85 -30.88 -22.56
N LYS A 490 -24.91 -32.00 -23.28
CA LYS A 490 -25.29 -32.06 -24.69
C LYS A 490 -26.70 -31.55 -24.92
N LYS A 491 -27.66 -32.07 -24.16
CA LYS A 491 -29.07 -31.67 -24.25
C LYS A 491 -29.25 -30.16 -24.06
N HIS A 492 -28.58 -29.57 -23.06
CA HIS A 492 -28.68 -28.13 -22.82
C HIS A 492 -28.08 -27.30 -23.96
N ARG A 493 -26.90 -27.69 -24.45
CA ARG A 493 -26.24 -27.05 -25.60
C ARG A 493 -27.12 -27.10 -26.86
N GLU A 494 -27.74 -28.23 -27.14
CA GLU A 494 -28.68 -28.41 -28.26
C GLU A 494 -29.91 -27.50 -28.12
N ILE A 495 -30.52 -27.44 -26.93
CA ILE A 495 -31.65 -26.53 -26.65
C ILE A 495 -31.27 -25.06 -26.91
N LYS A 496 -30.04 -24.67 -26.58
CA LYS A 496 -29.53 -23.30 -26.78
C LYS A 496 -28.96 -23.05 -28.18
N GLY A 497 -28.87 -24.06 -29.04
CA GLY A 497 -28.20 -23.96 -30.34
C GLY A 497 -26.69 -23.71 -30.25
N TRP A 498 -26.07 -24.06 -29.12
CA TRP A 498 -24.64 -23.88 -28.87
C TRP A 498 -23.84 -25.08 -29.40
N LYS A 499 -22.60 -24.81 -29.86
CA LYS A 499 -21.71 -25.88 -30.33
C LYS A 499 -21.24 -26.75 -29.17
N LEU A 500 -21.12 -28.06 -29.42
CA LEU A 500 -20.44 -29.01 -28.54
C LEU A 500 -18.93 -28.73 -28.56
N SER A 501 -18.27 -28.92 -27.43
CA SER A 501 -16.83 -28.64 -27.30
C SER A 501 -16.00 -29.86 -27.72
N PRO A 502 -14.75 -29.68 -28.18
CA PRO A 502 -13.87 -30.82 -28.46
C PRO A 502 -13.65 -31.74 -27.24
N SER A 503 -13.59 -31.14 -26.04
CA SER A 503 -13.49 -31.92 -24.79
C SER A 503 -14.73 -32.79 -24.56
N PHE A 504 -15.92 -32.33 -24.95
CA PHE A 504 -17.12 -33.16 -24.86
C PHE A 504 -17.01 -34.39 -25.77
N GLU A 505 -16.62 -34.18 -27.03
CA GLU A 505 -16.52 -35.28 -28.00
C GLU A 505 -15.53 -36.36 -27.54
N GLU A 506 -14.36 -35.94 -27.04
CA GLU A 506 -13.35 -36.87 -26.50
C GLU A 506 -13.89 -37.70 -25.32
N LEU A 507 -14.59 -37.05 -24.37
CA LEU A 507 -15.14 -37.71 -23.20
C LEU A 507 -16.31 -38.64 -23.58
N TYR A 508 -17.17 -38.20 -24.50
CA TYR A 508 -18.33 -38.95 -24.95
C TYR A 508 -17.93 -40.23 -25.72
N GLN A 509 -16.86 -40.18 -26.51
CA GLN A 509 -16.30 -41.38 -27.14
C GLN A 509 -15.82 -42.41 -26.12
N LYS A 510 -15.24 -41.98 -24.99
CA LYS A 510 -14.80 -42.86 -23.90
C LYS A 510 -15.96 -43.54 -23.16
N THR A 511 -17.18 -43.02 -23.26
CA THR A 511 -18.40 -43.63 -22.69
C THR A 511 -19.20 -44.46 -23.68
N SER A 512 -18.75 -44.61 -24.93
CA SER A 512 -19.48 -45.28 -26.03
C SER A 512 -19.82 -46.76 -25.79
N SER A 513 -19.08 -47.44 -24.92
CA SER A 513 -19.30 -48.85 -24.58
C SER A 513 -20.43 -49.07 -23.57
N VAL A 514 -20.96 -48.01 -22.96
CA VAL A 514 -21.96 -48.09 -21.89
C VAL A 514 -23.30 -47.54 -22.37
N LYS A 515 -24.37 -48.30 -22.13
CA LYS A 515 -25.73 -47.81 -22.30
C LYS A 515 -26.17 -47.13 -21.01
N GLN A 516 -26.65 -45.89 -21.11
CA GLN A 516 -27.11 -45.15 -19.94
C GLN A 516 -28.23 -45.91 -19.22
N SER A 517 -27.95 -46.36 -18.00
CA SER A 517 -28.92 -47.05 -17.15
C SER A 517 -29.39 -46.17 -15.99
N LEU A 518 -28.56 -45.21 -15.60
CA LEU A 518 -28.86 -44.25 -14.54
C LEU A 518 -29.71 -43.08 -15.03
N LYS A 519 -30.68 -42.68 -14.21
CA LYS A 519 -31.53 -41.52 -14.48
C LYS A 519 -30.82 -40.20 -14.18
N ASP A 520 -30.08 -40.14 -13.08
CA ASP A 520 -29.41 -38.95 -12.57
C ASP A 520 -28.30 -39.34 -11.59
N ASN A 521 -27.46 -38.36 -11.20
CA ASN A 521 -26.33 -38.55 -10.29
C ASN A 521 -26.61 -38.11 -8.84
N ARG A 522 -27.86 -38.04 -8.40
CA ARG A 522 -28.18 -37.55 -7.03
C ARG A 522 -27.56 -38.39 -5.91
N GLU A 523 -27.57 -39.71 -6.04
CA GLU A 523 -26.95 -40.60 -5.05
C GLU A 523 -25.42 -40.48 -5.06
N LEU A 524 -24.82 -40.26 -6.23
CA LEU A 524 -23.41 -39.97 -6.36
C LEU A 524 -23.08 -38.65 -5.63
N TYR A 525 -23.81 -37.58 -5.89
CA TYR A 525 -23.59 -36.30 -5.22
C TYR A 525 -23.72 -36.44 -3.70
N LYS A 526 -24.73 -37.18 -3.23
CA LYS A 526 -24.95 -37.44 -1.80
C LYS A 526 -23.77 -38.19 -1.15
N LYS A 527 -23.16 -39.13 -1.88
CA LYS A 527 -21.98 -39.87 -1.42
C LYS A 527 -20.72 -39.01 -1.37
N TYR A 528 -20.45 -38.21 -2.40
CA TYR A 528 -19.14 -37.57 -2.56
C TYR A 528 -19.03 -36.16 -1.94
N ILE A 529 -20.13 -35.40 -1.84
CA ILE A 529 -20.09 -34.04 -1.26
C ILE A 529 -19.54 -34.00 0.18
N PRO A 530 -19.86 -34.95 1.08
CA PRO A 530 -19.28 -34.96 2.42
C PRO A 530 -17.74 -34.99 2.44
N PHE A 531 -17.08 -35.63 1.47
CA PHE A 531 -15.61 -35.62 1.40
C PHE A 531 -15.08 -34.19 1.15
N ALA A 532 -15.71 -33.46 0.23
CA ALA A 532 -15.37 -32.07 -0.08
C ALA A 532 -15.61 -31.12 1.10
N GLU A 533 -16.76 -31.23 1.77
CA GLU A 533 -17.07 -30.38 2.93
C GLU A 533 -16.17 -30.71 4.12
N ASN A 534 -15.86 -31.98 4.37
CA ASN A 534 -14.95 -32.37 5.45
C ASN A 534 -13.53 -31.85 5.25
N PHE A 535 -13.02 -31.87 4.01
CA PHE A 535 -11.73 -31.29 3.66
C PHE A 535 -11.74 -29.76 3.74
N ALA A 536 -12.78 -29.12 3.21
CA ALA A 536 -12.87 -27.66 3.19
C ALA A 536 -12.91 -27.04 4.58
N TYR A 537 -13.46 -27.78 5.56
CA TYR A 537 -13.61 -27.35 6.94
C TYR A 537 -12.79 -28.21 7.92
N ASP A 538 -11.75 -28.91 7.45
CA ASP A 538 -10.88 -29.75 8.27
C ASP A 538 -10.26 -28.99 9.47
N ASP A 539 -9.94 -27.72 9.27
CA ASP A 539 -9.35 -26.79 10.24
C ASP A 539 -10.28 -26.43 11.43
N PHE A 540 -11.55 -26.86 11.41
CA PHE A 540 -12.51 -26.61 12.48
C PHE A 540 -12.77 -27.87 13.32
N ASP A 541 -12.72 -27.71 14.64
CA ASP A 541 -13.06 -28.75 15.59
C ASP A 541 -14.57 -29.05 15.62
N TRP A 542 -14.90 -30.31 15.85
CA TRP A 542 -16.27 -30.72 16.11
C TRP A 542 -16.72 -30.23 17.49
N THR A 543 -17.77 -29.41 17.50
CA THR A 543 -18.41 -28.92 18.71
C THR A 543 -19.75 -29.62 18.92
N GLU A 544 -19.97 -30.16 20.12
CA GLU A 544 -21.25 -30.75 20.50
C GLU A 544 -22.21 -29.69 21.03
N VAL A 545 -23.42 -29.68 20.48
CA VAL A 545 -24.51 -28.81 20.91
C VAL A 545 -25.81 -29.61 20.97
N VAL A 546 -26.72 -29.19 21.85
CA VAL A 546 -28.01 -29.83 22.07
C VAL A 546 -29.11 -29.06 21.37
N LEU A 547 -30.04 -29.77 20.73
CA LEU A 547 -31.27 -29.20 20.18
C LEU A 547 -32.21 -28.81 21.32
N VAL A 548 -32.31 -27.52 21.65
CA VAL A 548 -33.07 -27.04 22.81
C VAL A 548 -34.46 -26.51 22.50
N ASP A 549 -34.72 -26.13 21.25
CA ASP A 549 -35.99 -25.53 20.84
C ASP A 549 -36.30 -25.79 19.36
N THR A 550 -37.60 -25.87 19.05
CA THR A 550 -38.10 -26.01 17.68
C THR A 550 -39.34 -25.14 17.48
N TRP A 551 -39.39 -24.40 16.38
CA TRP A 551 -40.54 -23.55 16.04
C TRP A 551 -40.67 -23.38 14.53
N LYS A 552 -41.79 -22.84 14.08
CA LYS A 552 -41.96 -22.39 12.69
C LYS A 552 -41.70 -20.89 12.62
N ASP A 553 -40.87 -20.47 11.66
CA ASP A 553 -40.70 -19.06 11.36
C ASP A 553 -41.95 -18.46 10.70
N ASP A 554 -41.95 -17.14 10.49
CA ASP A 554 -43.07 -16.41 9.88
C ASP A 554 -43.42 -16.89 8.45
N LYS A 555 -42.51 -17.63 7.81
CA LYS A 555 -42.68 -18.24 6.48
C LYS A 555 -43.10 -19.71 6.58
N GLY A 556 -43.43 -20.18 7.77
CA GLY A 556 -43.85 -21.56 8.05
C GLY A 556 -42.72 -22.59 8.00
N LYS A 557 -41.45 -22.19 7.95
CA LYS A 557 -40.31 -23.11 7.87
C LYS A 557 -39.89 -23.55 9.28
N ASP A 558 -39.63 -24.85 9.43
CA ASP A 558 -39.14 -25.41 10.70
C ASP A 558 -37.71 -24.91 11.01
N ARG A 559 -37.55 -24.34 12.21
CA ARG A 559 -36.29 -23.85 12.77
C ARG A 559 -35.91 -24.66 14.00
N LEU A 560 -34.61 -24.89 14.14
CA LEU A 560 -33.99 -25.63 15.22
C LEU A 560 -32.99 -24.72 15.93
N ALA A 561 -33.10 -24.58 17.26
CA ALA A 561 -32.13 -23.86 18.08
C ALA A 561 -31.18 -24.83 18.78
N PHE A 562 -29.89 -24.50 18.74
CA PHE A 562 -28.82 -25.28 19.31
C PHE A 562 -28.02 -24.45 20.31
N THR A 563 -27.54 -25.10 21.36
CA THR A 563 -26.59 -24.48 22.30
C THR A 563 -25.65 -25.50 22.94
N ASP A 564 -24.47 -25.04 23.35
CA ASP A 564 -23.56 -25.78 24.24
C ASP A 564 -23.95 -25.65 25.73
N GLY A 565 -24.98 -24.86 26.03
CA GLY A 565 -25.42 -24.54 27.39
C GLY A 565 -24.73 -23.33 28.02
N LYS A 566 -23.72 -22.76 27.35
CA LYS A 566 -22.83 -21.71 27.89
C LYS A 566 -22.74 -20.50 26.96
N THR A 567 -21.95 -20.61 25.90
CA THR A 567 -21.53 -19.46 25.08
C THR A 567 -21.97 -19.57 23.63
N ILE A 568 -22.25 -20.78 23.16
CA ILE A 568 -22.61 -21.05 21.78
C ILE A 568 -24.13 -21.14 21.72
N GLU A 569 -24.73 -20.31 20.91
CA GLU A 569 -26.13 -20.41 20.53
C GLU A 569 -26.29 -20.07 19.05
N PHE A 570 -27.12 -20.84 18.34
CA PHE A 570 -27.50 -20.53 16.97
C PHE A 570 -28.82 -21.19 16.58
N ALA A 571 -29.45 -20.64 15.54
CA ALA A 571 -30.69 -21.16 14.97
C ALA A 571 -30.55 -21.41 13.47
N ILE A 572 -30.93 -22.59 13.01
CA ILE A 572 -30.85 -22.98 11.60
C ILE A 572 -32.13 -23.66 11.11
N SER A 573 -32.30 -23.71 9.79
CA SER A 573 -33.39 -24.45 9.15
C SER A 573 -33.23 -25.95 9.37
N LYS A 574 -34.32 -26.65 9.66
CA LYS A 574 -34.37 -28.11 9.73
C LYS A 574 -33.89 -28.79 8.44
N ASN A 575 -34.02 -28.09 7.31
CA ASN A 575 -33.61 -28.58 5.99
C ASN A 575 -32.17 -28.19 5.62
N ARG A 576 -31.40 -27.54 6.50
CA ARG A 576 -30.02 -27.09 6.19
C ARG A 576 -29.07 -28.27 5.99
N PHE A 577 -29.14 -29.28 6.86
CA PHE A 577 -28.34 -30.49 6.79
C PHE A 577 -29.23 -31.72 6.83
N GLU A 578 -28.88 -32.77 6.10
CA GLU A 578 -29.70 -33.99 6.01
C GLU A 578 -29.92 -34.64 7.38
N VAL A 579 -28.90 -34.61 8.24
CA VAL A 579 -28.94 -35.18 9.59
C VAL A 579 -30.03 -34.55 10.48
N LEU A 580 -30.46 -33.32 10.18
CA LEU A 580 -31.41 -32.56 10.99
C LEU A 580 -32.88 -32.90 10.73
N LYS A 581 -33.18 -33.54 9.60
CA LYS A 581 -34.57 -33.84 9.22
C LYS A 581 -35.28 -34.74 10.23
N GLN A 582 -34.53 -35.60 10.90
CA GLN A 582 -35.02 -36.56 11.89
C GLN A 582 -34.59 -36.20 13.32
N SER A 583 -34.17 -34.95 13.58
CA SER A 583 -33.72 -34.55 14.91
C SER A 583 -34.86 -34.30 15.88
N GLU A 584 -34.65 -34.70 17.13
CA GLU A 584 -35.61 -34.58 18.24
C GLU A 584 -35.08 -33.64 19.34
N LEU A 585 -35.98 -33.05 20.11
CA LEU A 585 -35.61 -32.15 21.23
C LEU A 585 -34.74 -32.89 22.24
N GLY A 586 -33.63 -32.27 22.62
CA GLY A 586 -32.63 -32.81 23.53
C GLY A 586 -31.54 -33.62 22.85
N GLN A 587 -31.69 -33.95 21.56
CA GLN A 587 -30.66 -34.68 20.84
C GLN A 587 -29.39 -33.83 20.74
N ILE A 588 -28.25 -34.48 20.93
CA ILE A 588 -26.93 -33.85 20.78
C ILE A 588 -26.42 -34.14 19.37
N LEU A 589 -25.94 -33.09 18.72
CA LEU A 589 -25.31 -33.15 17.41
C LEU A 589 -23.93 -32.49 17.47
N LYS A 590 -23.05 -32.93 16.59
CA LYS A 590 -21.74 -32.35 16.38
C LYS A 590 -21.82 -31.40 15.20
N PHE A 591 -21.25 -30.21 15.34
CA PHE A 591 -21.11 -29.25 14.25
C PHE A 591 -19.68 -28.74 14.17
N LYS A 592 -19.19 -28.53 12.95
CA LYS A 592 -18.08 -27.60 12.73
C LYS A 592 -18.65 -26.20 12.62
N LEU A 593 -18.14 -25.27 13.42
CA LEU A 593 -18.71 -23.93 13.58
C LEU A 593 -17.68 -22.87 13.19
N HIS A 594 -18.03 -22.02 12.21
CA HIS A 594 -17.28 -20.79 11.95
C HIS A 594 -17.78 -19.67 12.89
N LYS A 595 -16.87 -19.10 13.68
CA LYS A 595 -17.15 -17.96 14.55
C LYS A 595 -16.87 -16.67 13.78
N GLN A 596 -17.92 -16.03 13.30
CA GLN A 596 -17.84 -14.75 12.59
C GLN A 596 -17.92 -13.60 13.59
N GLU A 597 -16.99 -12.65 13.51
CA GLU A 597 -17.03 -11.40 14.27
C GLU A 597 -17.86 -10.35 13.54
N ILE A 598 -18.86 -9.80 14.21
CA ILE A 598 -19.71 -8.74 13.68
C ILE A 598 -19.46 -7.50 14.51
N LYS A 599 -18.91 -6.46 13.88
CA LYS A 599 -18.74 -5.14 14.49
C LYS A 599 -20.02 -4.34 14.30
N LYS A 600 -20.63 -3.91 15.41
CA LYS A 600 -21.86 -3.13 15.43
C LYS A 600 -21.61 -1.80 16.11
N GLU A 601 -22.03 -0.71 15.49
CA GLU A 601 -22.13 0.57 16.21
C GLU A 601 -23.40 0.57 17.06
N VAL A 602 -23.23 0.83 18.35
CA VAL A 602 -24.32 1.01 19.31
C VAL A 602 -24.13 2.32 20.05
N GLU A 603 -25.22 2.90 20.54
CA GLU A 603 -25.12 4.07 21.42
C GLU A 603 -24.36 3.70 22.69
N ALA A 604 -23.39 4.53 23.06
CA ALA A 604 -22.66 4.34 24.29
C ALA A 604 -23.62 4.47 25.49
N LYS A 605 -23.29 3.75 26.58
CA LYS A 605 -24.07 3.75 27.84
C LYS A 605 -24.30 5.17 28.40
N PHE A 606 -23.47 6.13 28.02
CA PHE A 606 -23.66 7.54 28.26
C PHE A 606 -23.72 8.29 26.93
N VAL A 607 -24.81 9.02 26.71
CA VAL A 607 -25.11 9.74 25.45
C VAL A 607 -23.98 10.67 24.99
N TRP A 608 -23.20 11.24 25.92
CA TRP A 608 -22.09 12.14 25.59
C TRP A 608 -20.87 11.46 24.97
N MET A 609 -20.74 10.12 25.10
CA MET A 609 -19.66 9.35 24.45
C MET A 609 -19.98 8.98 23.00
N GLY A 610 -21.14 9.39 22.47
CA GLY A 610 -21.52 9.11 21.09
C GLY A 610 -21.78 7.62 20.83
N LYS A 611 -21.31 7.11 19.70
CA LYS A 611 -21.44 5.70 19.30
C LYS A 611 -20.18 4.93 19.66
N THR A 612 -20.35 3.73 20.22
CA THR A 612 -19.27 2.78 20.46
C THR A 612 -19.43 1.57 19.56
N THR A 613 -18.32 0.99 19.13
CA THR A 613 -18.33 -0.30 18.42
C THR A 613 -18.33 -1.44 19.43
N ILE A 614 -19.29 -2.35 19.33
CA ILE A 614 -19.28 -3.63 20.04
C ILE A 614 -19.02 -4.77 19.05
N THR A 615 -18.32 -5.80 19.52
CA THR A 615 -18.11 -7.03 18.74
C THR A 615 -19.10 -8.09 19.21
N GLU A 616 -20.06 -8.43 18.34
CA GLU A 616 -20.93 -9.60 18.51
C GLU A 616 -20.28 -10.80 17.79
N HIS A 617 -20.51 -12.01 18.30
CA HIS A 617 -20.06 -13.23 17.64
C HIS A 617 -21.25 -14.01 17.12
N LYS A 618 -21.19 -14.43 15.86
CA LYS A 618 -22.19 -15.28 15.24
C LYS A 618 -21.55 -16.61 14.88
N TYR A 619 -22.16 -17.70 15.36
CA TYR A 619 -21.74 -19.05 15.00
C TYR A 619 -22.48 -19.49 13.73
N ILE A 620 -21.72 -19.78 12.68
CA ILE A 620 -22.22 -20.27 11.39
C ILE A 620 -21.92 -21.77 11.30
N PRO A 621 -22.95 -22.63 11.33
CA PRO A 621 -22.76 -24.07 11.16
C PRO A 621 -22.30 -24.43 9.74
N LEU A 622 -21.17 -25.13 9.62
CA LEU A 622 -20.56 -25.50 8.34
C LEU A 622 -20.99 -26.90 7.90
N ILE A 623 -20.83 -27.88 8.78
CA ILE A 623 -21.29 -29.28 8.61
C ILE A 623 -21.81 -29.84 9.93
N ALA A 624 -22.59 -30.92 9.86
CA ALA A 624 -23.27 -31.51 11.01
C ALA A 624 -23.28 -33.04 10.98
N GLU A 625 -23.08 -33.65 12.15
CA GLU A 625 -23.12 -35.10 12.38
C GLU A 625 -23.93 -35.43 13.65
N LYS A 626 -24.39 -36.68 13.77
CA LYS A 626 -25.01 -37.15 15.02
C LYS A 626 -23.93 -37.31 16.09
N SER A 627 -24.27 -36.98 17.33
CA SER A 627 -23.48 -37.44 18.48
C SER A 627 -24.07 -38.75 19.00
N GLU A 628 -23.20 -39.58 19.58
CA GLU A 628 -23.57 -40.80 20.31
C GLU A 628 -23.99 -40.50 21.77
N LYS A 629 -23.89 -39.24 22.20
CA LYS A 629 -24.29 -38.81 23.54
C LYS A 629 -25.80 -38.90 23.75
N LYS A 630 -26.19 -39.16 24.99
CA LYS A 630 -27.59 -39.25 25.42
C LYS A 630 -28.24 -37.86 25.39
N HIS A 631 -29.56 -37.84 25.29
CA HIS A 631 -30.31 -36.59 25.25
C HIS A 631 -29.98 -35.71 26.47
N TRP A 632 -29.74 -34.43 26.22
CA TRP A 632 -29.41 -33.40 27.22
C TRP A 632 -28.14 -33.61 28.03
N GLU A 633 -27.32 -34.62 27.70
CA GLU A 633 -26.14 -35.02 28.49
C GLU A 633 -25.08 -33.90 28.65
N ILE A 634 -24.91 -33.05 27.64
CA ILE A 634 -23.91 -31.96 27.66
C ILE A 634 -24.32 -30.76 28.52
N LEU A 635 -25.58 -30.68 28.94
CA LEU A 635 -26.04 -29.60 29.81
C LEU A 635 -25.68 -29.90 31.26
N GLU A 636 -25.40 -28.85 32.02
CA GLU A 636 -25.09 -28.94 33.45
C GLU A 636 -26.35 -29.29 34.24
N ASP A 637 -26.18 -30.15 35.25
CA ASP A 637 -27.24 -30.42 36.22
C ASP A 637 -27.41 -29.22 37.14
N THR A 638 -28.66 -28.88 37.43
CA THR A 638 -29.03 -27.89 38.43
C THR A 638 -30.14 -28.42 39.32
N PHE A 639 -30.29 -27.76 40.46
CA PHE A 639 -31.33 -28.06 41.43
C PHE A 639 -32.07 -26.77 41.76
N ALA A 640 -33.38 -26.89 41.94
CA ALA A 640 -34.22 -25.74 42.28
C ALA A 640 -35.28 -26.12 43.31
N ILE A 641 -35.72 -25.14 44.09
CA ILE A 641 -36.85 -25.25 45.01
C ILE A 641 -38.03 -24.50 44.44
N VAL A 642 -39.21 -25.13 44.46
CA VAL A 642 -40.45 -24.47 44.05
C VAL A 642 -40.85 -23.45 45.10
N ASP A 643 -40.76 -22.18 44.73
CA ASP A 643 -41.08 -21.04 45.59
C ASP A 643 -42.53 -20.61 45.43
N TYR A 644 -43.04 -20.63 44.19
CA TYR A 644 -44.40 -20.18 43.89
C TYR A 644 -45.01 -20.95 42.70
N ILE A 645 -46.33 -21.14 42.72
CA ILE A 645 -47.07 -21.78 41.63
C ILE A 645 -48.21 -20.88 41.17
N ASN A 646 -48.16 -20.46 39.92
CA ASN A 646 -49.26 -19.75 39.29
C ASN A 646 -50.28 -20.74 38.71
N LYS A 647 -51.32 -21.06 39.49
CA LYS A 647 -52.38 -21.99 39.07
C LYS A 647 -53.13 -21.53 37.83
N GLY A 648 -53.35 -20.22 37.66
CA GLY A 648 -54.10 -19.67 36.52
C GLY A 648 -53.36 -19.77 35.19
N LYS A 649 -52.02 -19.70 35.21
CA LYS A 649 -51.17 -19.83 34.01
C LYS A 649 -50.52 -21.21 33.87
N ASN A 650 -50.71 -22.09 34.85
CA ASN A 650 -50.05 -23.39 34.95
C ASN A 650 -48.50 -23.31 34.87
N ILE A 651 -47.92 -22.27 35.49
CA ILE A 651 -46.48 -22.01 35.51
C ILE A 651 -45.95 -22.13 36.94
N ILE A 652 -44.83 -22.81 37.08
CA ILE A 652 -44.03 -22.90 38.29
C ILE A 652 -42.96 -21.82 38.26
N HIS A 653 -42.81 -21.14 39.40
CA HIS A 653 -41.65 -20.32 39.73
C HIS A 653 -40.79 -21.10 40.73
N ALA A 654 -39.53 -21.31 40.38
CA ALA A 654 -38.56 -21.96 41.26
C ALA A 654 -37.27 -21.15 41.32
N ILE A 655 -36.50 -21.36 42.39
CA ILE A 655 -35.22 -20.71 42.63
C ILE A 655 -34.13 -21.78 42.61
N THR A 656 -33.14 -21.62 41.72
CA THR A 656 -32.03 -22.56 41.61
C THR A 656 -31.03 -22.41 42.76
N THR A 657 -30.19 -23.43 42.96
CA THR A 657 -29.04 -23.39 43.88
C THR A 657 -28.06 -22.24 43.60
N GLY A 658 -28.02 -21.73 42.37
CA GLY A 658 -27.26 -20.55 41.96
C GLY A 658 -27.99 -19.21 42.15
N ASN A 659 -29.10 -19.21 42.89
CA ASN A 659 -29.97 -18.05 43.12
C ASN A 659 -30.48 -17.42 41.81
N LYS A 660 -30.90 -18.25 40.85
CA LYS A 660 -31.55 -17.81 39.62
C LYS A 660 -33.03 -18.16 39.68
N GLU A 661 -33.87 -17.19 39.35
CA GLU A 661 -35.30 -17.40 39.13
C GLU A 661 -35.50 -18.14 37.80
N VAL A 662 -36.31 -19.20 37.85
CA VAL A 662 -36.64 -20.01 36.68
C VAL A 662 -38.15 -20.25 36.62
N PHE A 663 -38.67 -20.30 35.40
CA PHE A 663 -40.09 -20.47 35.14
C PHE A 663 -40.30 -21.62 34.18
N PHE A 664 -41.19 -22.56 34.52
CA PHE A 664 -41.50 -23.69 33.64
C PHE A 664 -42.95 -24.17 33.83
N PRO A 665 -43.56 -24.82 32.82
CA PRO A 665 -44.90 -25.39 32.97
C PRO A 665 -44.94 -26.46 34.07
N GLN A 666 -46.10 -26.61 34.71
CA GLN A 666 -46.34 -27.73 35.64
C GLN A 666 -46.03 -29.08 34.96
N ILE A 667 -45.45 -30.01 35.74
CA ILE A 667 -45.06 -31.35 35.26
C ILE A 667 -45.89 -32.43 35.96
N LYS A 668 -45.73 -33.69 35.51
CA LYS A 668 -46.31 -34.86 36.19
C LYS A 668 -45.21 -35.70 36.85
N PRO A 669 -45.36 -36.13 38.12
CA PRO A 669 -46.42 -35.73 39.05
C PRO A 669 -46.39 -34.23 39.38
N GLU A 670 -47.54 -33.66 39.75
CA GLU A 670 -47.65 -32.22 40.03
C GLU A 670 -46.77 -31.80 41.20
N LEU A 671 -45.97 -30.76 40.97
CA LEU A 671 -45.12 -30.16 41.99
C LEU A 671 -45.94 -29.25 42.91
N GLN A 672 -45.56 -29.22 44.18
CA GLN A 672 -46.11 -28.36 45.22
C GLN A 672 -45.07 -27.33 45.67
N ILE A 673 -45.53 -26.25 46.30
CA ILE A 673 -44.63 -25.26 46.92
C ILE A 673 -43.77 -25.98 47.97
N GLY A 674 -42.46 -25.74 47.93
CA GLY A 674 -41.46 -26.40 48.78
C GLY A 674 -40.90 -27.71 48.23
N ASP A 675 -41.43 -28.22 47.11
CA ASP A 675 -40.81 -29.36 46.43
C ASP A 675 -39.46 -28.97 45.83
N PHE A 676 -38.55 -29.94 45.80
CA PHE A 676 -37.26 -29.80 45.14
C PHE A 676 -37.29 -30.50 43.78
N VAL A 677 -36.57 -29.94 42.83
CA VAL A 677 -36.40 -30.52 41.50
C VAL A 677 -34.93 -30.60 41.11
N THR A 678 -34.61 -31.62 40.32
CA THR A 678 -33.38 -31.70 39.53
C THR A 678 -33.74 -31.42 38.07
N ALA A 679 -32.84 -30.76 37.34
CA ALA A 679 -33.04 -30.43 35.94
C ALA A 679 -31.69 -30.24 35.23
N LYS A 680 -31.71 -30.30 33.91
CA LYS A 680 -30.66 -29.78 33.05
C LYS A 680 -30.89 -28.30 32.80
N SER A 681 -29.86 -27.46 32.96
CA SER A 681 -29.97 -26.01 32.73
C SER A 681 -29.14 -25.51 31.57
N TYR A 682 -29.64 -24.47 30.91
CA TYR A 682 -28.89 -23.69 29.94
C TYR A 682 -29.30 -22.22 29.99
N ILE A 683 -28.46 -21.35 29.43
CA ILE A 683 -28.77 -19.93 29.27
C ILE A 683 -29.38 -19.71 27.89
N LYS A 684 -30.54 -19.08 27.85
CA LYS A 684 -31.21 -18.62 26.61
C LYS A 684 -31.20 -17.10 26.58
N LYS A 685 -30.67 -16.51 25.52
CA LYS A 685 -30.78 -15.07 25.31
C LYS A 685 -32.17 -14.73 24.77
N VAL A 686 -32.92 -13.89 25.47
CA VAL A 686 -34.24 -13.41 25.07
C VAL A 686 -34.19 -11.89 25.05
N LYS A 687 -34.18 -11.32 23.84
CA LYS A 687 -33.88 -9.89 23.62
C LYS A 687 -32.49 -9.56 24.19
N ASP A 688 -32.41 -8.68 25.20
CA ASP A 688 -31.17 -8.27 25.85
C ASP A 688 -30.97 -8.91 27.23
N GLU A 689 -31.82 -9.88 27.60
CA GLU A 689 -31.76 -10.58 28.89
C GLU A 689 -31.32 -12.03 28.71
N ASN A 690 -30.41 -12.46 29.58
CA ASN A 690 -30.05 -13.87 29.72
C ASN A 690 -31.02 -14.53 30.71
N ARG A 691 -31.77 -15.52 30.24
CA ARG A 691 -32.70 -16.30 31.06
C ARG A 691 -32.19 -17.72 31.27
N THR A 692 -32.33 -18.23 32.48
CA THR A 692 -32.00 -19.63 32.78
C THR A 692 -33.22 -20.49 32.44
N GLU A 693 -33.03 -21.47 31.56
CA GLU A 693 -34.07 -22.40 31.12
C GLU A 693 -33.78 -23.80 31.67
N LEU A 694 -34.85 -24.52 32.04
CA LEU A 694 -34.76 -25.87 32.61
C LEU A 694 -35.37 -26.93 31.68
N ARG A 695 -34.68 -28.07 31.58
CA ARG A 695 -35.09 -29.26 30.81
C ARG A 695 -34.92 -30.53 31.65
N GLN A 696 -35.59 -31.61 31.28
CA GLN A 696 -35.61 -32.87 32.05
C GLN A 696 -35.92 -32.69 33.54
N ILE A 697 -36.91 -31.84 33.84
CA ILE A 697 -37.26 -31.50 35.22
C ILE A 697 -37.89 -32.71 35.90
N GLN A 698 -37.37 -33.10 37.06
CA GLN A 698 -37.85 -34.21 37.86
C GLN A 698 -37.91 -33.81 39.33
N LYS A 699 -38.98 -34.20 40.02
CA LYS A 699 -39.08 -34.06 41.47
C LYS A 699 -38.00 -34.91 42.14
N ILE A 700 -37.33 -34.35 43.14
CA ILE A 700 -36.29 -35.03 43.91
C ILE A 700 -36.53 -34.85 45.41
N ASP A 701 -36.10 -35.82 46.21
CA ASP A 701 -36.24 -35.75 47.67
C ASP A 701 -35.37 -34.65 48.28
N LYS A 702 -35.92 -33.93 49.26
CA LYS A 702 -35.24 -32.84 49.98
C LYS A 702 -33.92 -33.31 50.59
N GLY A 703 -33.89 -34.47 51.23
CA GLY A 703 -32.71 -34.97 51.94
C GLY A 703 -31.50 -35.17 51.02
N SER A 704 -31.76 -35.51 49.76
CA SER A 704 -30.71 -35.74 48.74
C SER A 704 -30.09 -34.46 48.16
N VAL A 705 -30.73 -33.30 48.32
CA VAL A 705 -30.37 -32.08 47.58
C VAL A 705 -30.16 -30.86 48.48
N ILE A 706 -30.72 -30.84 49.70
CA ILE A 706 -30.67 -29.66 50.57
C ILE A 706 -29.24 -29.19 50.87
N SER A 707 -28.27 -30.12 50.93
CA SER A 707 -26.85 -29.81 51.13
C SER A 707 -26.20 -29.06 49.97
N LYS A 708 -26.82 -29.03 48.79
CA LYS A 708 -26.36 -28.28 47.61
C LYS A 708 -26.80 -26.82 47.61
N PHE A 709 -27.75 -26.45 48.46
CA PHE A 709 -28.17 -25.06 48.61
C PHE A 709 -27.23 -24.32 49.56
N GLN A 710 -27.00 -23.04 49.27
CA GLN A 710 -26.18 -22.20 50.15
C GLN A 710 -26.81 -22.11 51.54
N THR A 711 -26.04 -22.47 52.55
CA THR A 711 -26.44 -22.32 53.95
C THR A 711 -25.86 -21.01 54.47
N GLN A 712 -26.71 -20.18 55.08
CA GLN A 712 -26.29 -18.95 55.74
C GLN A 712 -26.80 -18.92 57.17
N ILE A 713 -26.06 -18.26 58.05
CA ILE A 713 -26.48 -18.01 59.43
C ILE A 713 -27.34 -16.76 59.41
N ALA A 714 -28.58 -16.88 59.88
CA ALA A 714 -29.50 -15.77 60.06
C ALA A 714 -29.67 -15.46 61.54
N ILE A 715 -29.69 -14.17 61.89
CA ILE A 715 -30.05 -13.70 63.22
C ILE A 715 -31.57 -13.54 63.24
N VAL A 716 -32.24 -14.19 64.18
CA VAL A 716 -33.63 -13.89 64.49
C VAL A 716 -33.64 -12.71 65.44
N ASP A 717 -33.94 -11.53 64.93
CA ASP A 717 -33.94 -10.28 65.70
C ASP A 717 -35.33 -9.95 66.29
N ARG A 718 -36.40 -10.55 65.76
CA ARG A 718 -37.77 -10.34 66.24
C ARG A 718 -38.64 -11.56 66.04
N VAL A 719 -39.30 -12.01 67.11
CA VAL A 719 -40.31 -13.08 67.08
C VAL A 719 -41.69 -12.46 67.38
N ASN A 720 -42.70 -12.80 66.57
CA ASN A 720 -44.08 -12.40 66.78
C ASN A 720 -44.96 -13.63 67.04
N GLU A 721 -45.14 -13.95 68.32
CA GLU A 721 -45.95 -15.08 68.77
C GLU A 721 -47.42 -14.97 68.35
N GLN A 722 -48.02 -13.78 68.36
CA GLN A 722 -49.43 -13.61 67.97
C GLN A 722 -49.66 -13.95 66.49
N LYS A 723 -48.72 -13.56 65.62
CA LYS A 723 -48.78 -13.83 64.19
C LYS A 723 -48.10 -15.13 63.79
N GLN A 724 -47.55 -15.89 64.77
CA GLN A 724 -46.85 -17.16 64.56
C GLN A 724 -45.76 -17.05 63.49
N LEU A 725 -44.91 -16.03 63.59
CA LEU A 725 -43.83 -15.77 62.64
C LEU A 725 -42.62 -15.13 63.32
N PHE A 726 -41.45 -15.18 62.69
CA PHE A 726 -40.26 -14.46 63.12
C PHE A 726 -39.60 -13.76 61.94
N HIS A 727 -38.97 -12.62 62.21
CA HIS A 727 -38.12 -11.92 61.29
C HIS A 727 -36.69 -12.46 61.42
N PHE A 728 -36.02 -12.62 60.29
CA PHE A 728 -34.62 -13.05 60.23
C PHE A 728 -33.82 -12.04 59.42
N VAL A 729 -32.58 -11.81 59.83
CA VAL A 729 -31.61 -10.95 59.16
C VAL A 729 -30.36 -11.76 58.88
N ILE A 730 -29.98 -11.87 57.61
CA ILE A 730 -28.69 -12.43 57.18
C ILE A 730 -27.71 -11.30 56.89
N SER A 731 -28.17 -10.25 56.20
CA SER A 731 -27.42 -9.02 55.95
C SER A 731 -28.36 -7.83 55.81
N SER A 732 -27.82 -6.61 55.73
CA SER A 732 -28.61 -5.40 55.46
C SER A 732 -29.39 -5.44 54.14
N LYS A 733 -29.02 -6.34 53.21
CA LYS A 733 -29.68 -6.55 51.93
C LYS A 733 -30.53 -7.82 51.86
N LEU A 734 -30.43 -8.71 52.84
CA LEU A 734 -31.13 -10.01 52.85
C LEU A 734 -31.70 -10.27 54.25
N GLN A 735 -32.99 -9.97 54.39
CA GLN A 735 -33.81 -10.20 55.58
C GLN A 735 -35.21 -10.61 55.15
N GLY A 736 -35.97 -11.24 56.03
CA GLY A 736 -37.30 -11.71 55.68
C GLY A 736 -38.09 -12.21 56.89
N ILE A 737 -39.27 -12.74 56.62
CA ILE A 737 -40.17 -13.28 57.64
C ILE A 737 -40.42 -14.75 57.34
N VAL A 738 -40.31 -15.61 58.34
CA VAL A 738 -40.65 -17.04 58.27
C VAL A 738 -41.79 -17.32 59.25
N LYS A 739 -42.83 -18.01 58.78
CA LYS A 739 -43.93 -18.46 59.65
C LYS A 739 -43.54 -19.71 60.41
N PHE A 740 -44.09 -19.91 61.60
CA PHE A 740 -43.86 -21.11 62.41
C PHE A 740 -44.30 -22.39 61.69
N THR A 741 -45.27 -22.30 60.78
CA THR A 741 -45.72 -23.42 59.94
C THR A 741 -44.68 -23.86 58.90
N GLU A 742 -43.70 -23.02 58.58
CA GLU A 742 -42.69 -23.26 57.54
C GLU A 742 -41.37 -23.82 58.13
N THR A 743 -41.30 -23.99 59.46
CA THR A 743 -40.12 -24.49 60.17
C THR A 743 -40.50 -25.53 61.22
N SER A 744 -39.57 -26.42 61.56
CA SER A 744 -39.72 -27.32 62.71
C SER A 744 -39.55 -26.59 64.05
N ARG A 745 -39.02 -25.36 64.05
CA ARG A 745 -38.87 -24.54 65.25
C ARG A 745 -40.16 -23.79 65.56
N ARG A 746 -40.91 -24.32 66.54
CA ARG A 746 -42.22 -23.76 66.95
C ARG A 746 -42.13 -22.74 68.08
N ARG A 747 -40.95 -22.55 68.68
CA ARG A 747 -40.62 -21.53 69.69
C ARG A 747 -39.13 -21.20 69.62
N PHE A 748 -38.78 -19.92 69.75
CA PHE A 748 -37.40 -19.47 69.97
C PHE A 748 -37.34 -19.00 71.43
N TYR A 749 -36.55 -19.69 72.26
CA TYR A 749 -36.34 -19.31 73.66
C TYR A 749 -35.26 -18.27 73.78
#